data_AF-A0A1Q8BA95-F1
#
_entry.id   AF-A0A1Q8BA95-F1
#
_cell.length_a   1.000
_cell.length_b   1.000
_cell.length_c   1.000
_cell.angle_alpha   90.00
_cell.angle_beta   90.00
_cell.angle_gamma   90.00
#
_symmetry.space_group_name_H-M   'P 1'
#
loop_
_entity.id
_entity.type
_entity.pdbx_description
1 polymer ?
#
loop_
_entity_poly.entity_id
_entity_poly.type
_entity_poly.pdbx_seq_one_letter_code
_entity_poly.pdbx_strand_id
1 'polypeptide(L)'
;MIFEVTPEHIEALSDSDLRTLVGYLAEQETVRAGHSPSNVTYGGHQNAKDGGIDVRVDLKNLATAGYIPRTQSGFQVKAEDMSASAIQQEMCPGGKLRPAIIELGEVDGAYVIVSSKGSVSDSSLSRRRNAMASAISTVPRAAGLHVDFYDRRRLATWVNQHPGVIPWVRSRVGLPLAGWRPFGDWSSSPGSTDEEYLTDEGLRFVGTSLNDNGLKVVDGLNKLRKILSQPKSVVRLVGLSGVGKTRMVQALFDPKIGSDALTPHVAIYADLADEPDPVPLELLSRLENLGQSCVLIVDNCSIDLHRRLTTRITTGTSAISLITVEYDINDDEPQNTDVFRLEPASNDVIEKVLKRRYTTLTAPEIRTIAAFSEGNFRVALALADTAKTGESLANLKDSDLFQRLFRQKNEDNPALLKAAKVCSLVYSFDGETLEGEAAELSILATLAEQTVSGLHGHVAELYRRQLIQKRSKWRALLPHALAHKLAKQALQDIPLAQLKKSFVEAAPERLLKSFSRRLGCLHDSYEAQALVTEWQGEGGWISAHIGNLNALGMTVLDNVAPVNPGATLRSVQAAADRRPDFFRENVNSTELVKLLRSLAYDAASFDQAVGLIGQFARSKTESNNMGDAINVFKSLFFIVLSGTHASAEQRAVFLRKLAGSGRSEDRQLVLAALDAMLECNHFTSSYGFEFGARKRDYGFHPRNRTEQFNWFRSVLSLCMDLSALPAFRRDVRSMLASQFRFLVGSVPLDDLIVVAEKFASDGGWPEGWAGVRGAVREARQANEKDAVAKLETLEVKLKPGSLSDRIASYVLPPEWGTLDVAEIDLGDEKKYEAPTKQVEKNMRRHWRRTRA
;
A
#
# COMPACT_ATOMS: atom_id res chain seq x y z
N MET A 1 -18.52 -37.23 -5.80
CA MET A 1 -17.72 -37.86 -4.71
C MET A 1 -18.53 -37.86 -3.40
N ILE A 2 -18.24 -38.75 -2.44
CA ILE A 2 -18.90 -38.72 -1.13
C ILE A 2 -18.18 -37.69 -0.24
N PHE A 3 -18.94 -36.78 0.37
CA PHE A 3 -18.42 -35.76 1.29
C PHE A 3 -18.24 -36.39 2.67
N GLU A 4 -17.21 -37.22 2.81
CA GLU A 4 -16.93 -37.95 4.06
C GLU A 4 -15.44 -38.31 4.18
N VAL A 5 -15.04 -38.65 5.40
CA VAL A 5 -13.74 -39.25 5.72
C VAL A 5 -13.95 -40.72 6.08
N THR A 6 -13.23 -41.62 5.42
CA THR A 6 -13.25 -43.06 5.70
C THR A 6 -12.07 -43.43 6.60
N PRO A 7 -12.08 -44.62 7.23
CA PRO A 7 -10.94 -45.11 8.00
C PRO A 7 -9.62 -45.16 7.21
N GLU A 8 -9.68 -45.39 5.90
CA GLU A 8 -8.52 -45.44 5.00
C GLU A 8 -7.89 -44.05 4.83
N HIS A 9 -8.70 -42.99 4.80
CA HIS A 9 -8.18 -41.61 4.81
C HIS A 9 -7.44 -41.32 6.11
N ILE A 10 -7.95 -41.77 7.27
CA ILE A 10 -7.26 -41.59 8.55
C ILE A 10 -5.92 -42.35 8.57
N GLU A 11 -5.90 -43.58 8.05
CA GLU A 11 -4.71 -44.42 7.95
C GLU A 11 -3.58 -43.76 7.13
N ALA A 12 -3.94 -43.00 6.10
CA ALA A 12 -3.00 -42.32 5.20
C ALA A 12 -2.37 -41.04 5.78
N LEU A 13 -2.82 -40.55 6.94
CA LEU A 13 -2.27 -39.33 7.55
C LEU A 13 -0.86 -39.56 8.10
N SER A 14 -0.01 -38.53 7.97
CA SER A 14 1.28 -38.50 8.65
C SER A 14 1.10 -38.34 10.17
N ASP A 15 2.13 -38.66 10.95
CA ASP A 15 2.10 -38.48 12.41
C ASP A 15 1.82 -37.02 12.81
N SER A 16 2.44 -36.06 12.11
CA SER A 16 2.18 -34.64 12.31
C SER A 16 0.75 -34.24 11.96
N ASP A 17 0.21 -34.73 10.84
CA ASP A 17 -1.16 -34.39 10.42
C ASP A 17 -2.19 -35.03 11.34
N LEU A 18 -1.95 -36.26 11.80
CA LEU A 18 -2.83 -36.94 12.75
C LEU A 18 -2.88 -36.21 14.09
N ARG A 19 -1.74 -35.73 14.59
CA ARG A 19 -1.70 -34.91 15.81
C ARG A 19 -2.49 -33.61 15.63
N THR A 20 -2.27 -32.92 14.52
CA THR A 20 -3.02 -31.69 14.20
C THR A 20 -4.53 -31.97 14.06
N LEU A 21 -4.91 -33.10 13.45
CA LEU A 21 -6.30 -33.51 13.35
C LEU A 21 -6.95 -33.67 14.73
N VAL A 22 -6.31 -34.41 15.64
CA VAL A 22 -6.83 -34.59 17.01
C VAL A 22 -6.92 -33.25 17.74
N GLY A 23 -5.95 -32.35 17.54
CA GLY A 23 -6.01 -30.98 18.05
C GLY A 23 -7.25 -30.23 17.56
N TYR A 24 -7.50 -30.20 16.25
CA TYR A 24 -8.68 -29.54 15.66
C TYR A 24 -9.99 -30.14 16.15
N LEU A 25 -10.08 -31.46 16.25
CA LEU A 25 -11.27 -32.14 16.74
C LEU A 25 -11.53 -31.83 18.22
N ALA A 26 -10.49 -31.80 19.05
CA ALA A 26 -10.59 -31.42 20.45
C ALA A 26 -11.02 -29.96 20.64
N GLU A 27 -10.48 -29.02 19.83
CA GLU A 27 -10.93 -27.63 19.82
C GLU A 27 -12.41 -27.51 19.45
N GLN A 28 -12.86 -28.24 18.41
CA GLN A 28 -14.26 -28.21 17.99
C GLN A 28 -15.21 -28.74 19.05
N GLU A 29 -14.85 -29.84 19.71
CA GLU A 29 -15.68 -30.41 20.78
C GLU A 29 -15.72 -29.47 22.00
N THR A 30 -14.60 -28.78 22.29
CA THR A 30 -14.50 -27.76 23.34
C THR A 30 -15.41 -26.56 23.06
N VAL A 31 -15.38 -26.03 21.83
CA VAL A 31 -16.25 -24.92 21.39
C VAL A 31 -17.72 -25.33 21.43
N ARG A 32 -18.04 -26.54 20.98
CA ARG A 32 -19.41 -27.09 21.04
C ARG A 32 -19.94 -27.22 22.46
N ALA A 33 -19.07 -27.48 23.43
CA ALA A 33 -19.39 -27.49 24.85
C ALA A 33 -19.48 -26.09 25.49
N GLY A 34 -19.26 -25.01 24.73
CA GLY A 34 -19.33 -23.62 25.21
C GLY A 34 -18.05 -23.11 25.87
N HIS A 35 -16.91 -23.75 25.60
CA HIS A 35 -15.60 -23.37 26.14
C HIS A 35 -14.68 -22.74 25.07
N SER A 36 -13.63 -22.05 25.51
CA SER A 36 -12.66 -21.44 24.61
C SER A 36 -11.75 -22.50 23.97
N PRO A 37 -11.41 -22.41 22.68
CA PRO A 37 -10.45 -23.32 22.05
C PRO A 37 -9.04 -23.22 22.68
N SER A 38 -8.72 -22.11 23.36
CA SER A 38 -7.46 -21.94 24.11
C SER A 38 -7.27 -22.94 25.26
N ASN A 39 -8.33 -23.64 25.66
CA ASN A 39 -8.28 -24.74 26.63
C ASN A 39 -7.66 -26.03 26.04
N VAL A 40 -7.39 -26.07 24.74
CA VAL A 40 -6.71 -27.15 24.05
C VAL A 40 -5.29 -26.71 23.70
N THR A 41 -4.30 -27.56 23.97
CA THR A 41 -2.89 -27.31 23.65
C THR A 41 -2.33 -28.49 22.87
N TYR A 42 -1.73 -28.21 21.72
CA TYR A 42 -1.06 -29.17 20.86
C TYR A 42 -0.05 -28.42 19.99
N GLY A 43 1.04 -29.09 19.60
CA GLY A 43 2.09 -28.48 18.78
C GLY A 43 3.38 -28.23 19.56
N GLY A 44 4.28 -29.20 19.47
CA GLY A 44 5.71 -29.12 19.80
C GLY A 44 6.53 -29.84 18.72
N HIS A 45 7.84 -29.58 18.62
CA HIS A 45 8.73 -30.41 17.79
C HIS A 45 8.65 -31.87 18.27
N GLN A 46 8.67 -32.85 17.35
CA GLN A 46 8.66 -34.30 17.65
C GLN A 46 9.76 -34.76 18.65
N ASN A 47 10.75 -33.91 18.91
CA ASN A 47 11.88 -34.16 19.82
C ASN A 47 11.74 -33.47 21.19
N ALA A 48 10.67 -32.70 21.44
CA ALA A 48 10.35 -32.22 22.77
C ALA A 48 9.89 -33.42 23.62
N LYS A 49 10.46 -33.59 24.81
CA LYS A 49 10.07 -34.68 25.73
C LYS A 49 8.70 -34.35 26.35
N ASP A 50 7.63 -34.38 25.58
CA ASP A 50 6.26 -34.01 25.99
C ASP A 50 5.59 -35.03 26.93
N GLY A 51 6.39 -35.82 27.65
CA GLY A 51 5.92 -36.64 28.76
C GLY A 51 4.90 -37.73 28.38
N GLY A 52 4.63 -37.97 27.09
CA GLY A 52 3.65 -38.94 26.60
C GLY A 52 2.22 -38.38 26.40
N ILE A 53 2.06 -37.06 26.15
CA ILE A 53 0.79 -36.43 25.76
C ILE A 53 1.06 -35.47 24.59
N ASP A 54 0.38 -35.66 23.46
CA ASP A 54 0.52 -34.81 22.27
C ASP A 54 -0.54 -33.71 22.17
N VAL A 55 -1.74 -33.96 22.70
CA VAL A 55 -2.84 -32.99 22.78
C VAL A 55 -3.39 -33.01 24.19
N ARG A 56 -3.47 -31.85 24.84
CA ARG A 56 -4.02 -31.71 26.20
C ARG A 56 -5.23 -30.77 26.17
N VAL A 57 -6.30 -31.19 26.84
CA VAL A 57 -7.54 -30.45 27.02
C VAL A 57 -7.73 -30.19 28.51
N ASP A 58 -7.94 -28.94 28.89
CA ASP A 58 -8.15 -28.47 30.26
C ASP A 58 -9.46 -27.67 30.34
N LEU A 59 -10.55 -28.29 30.79
CA LEU A 59 -11.89 -27.69 30.91
C LEU A 59 -12.30 -27.54 32.38
N LYS A 60 -13.11 -26.51 32.66
CA LYS A 60 -13.69 -26.30 34.01
C LYS A 60 -14.86 -27.23 34.31
N ASN A 61 -15.64 -27.57 33.28
CA ASN A 61 -16.81 -28.44 33.35
C ASN A 61 -17.00 -29.12 32.00
N LEU A 62 -17.70 -30.25 31.98
CA LEU A 62 -18.01 -31.00 30.77
C LEU A 62 -19.54 -31.02 30.62
N ALA A 63 -20.07 -30.44 29.55
CA ALA A 63 -21.51 -30.34 29.36
C ALA A 63 -22.17 -31.65 28.86
N THR A 64 -21.41 -32.49 28.13
CA THR A 64 -21.92 -33.71 27.49
C THR A 64 -20.85 -34.79 27.39
N ALA A 65 -21.29 -36.06 27.39
CA ALA A 65 -20.43 -37.20 27.03
C ALA A 65 -20.12 -37.17 25.52
N GLY A 66 -18.85 -37.04 25.15
CA GLY A 66 -18.39 -36.94 23.77
C GLY A 66 -17.04 -37.64 23.58
N TYR A 67 -16.24 -37.17 22.63
CA TYR A 67 -14.88 -37.68 22.38
C TYR A 67 -13.83 -37.08 23.35
N ILE A 68 -14.24 -36.14 24.19
CA ILE A 68 -13.48 -35.67 25.36
C ILE A 68 -14.14 -36.28 26.59
N PRO A 69 -13.59 -37.36 27.16
CA PRO A 69 -14.28 -38.11 28.21
C PRO A 69 -14.26 -37.46 29.59
N ARG A 70 -13.27 -36.59 29.88
CA ARG A 70 -13.11 -35.90 31.18
C ARG A 70 -12.67 -34.45 30.99
N THR A 71 -12.90 -33.61 32.00
CA THR A 71 -12.52 -32.19 32.01
C THR A 71 -11.02 -31.97 31.77
N GLN A 72 -10.17 -32.82 32.36
CA GLN A 72 -8.75 -32.91 32.05
C GLN A 72 -8.53 -34.15 31.17
N SER A 73 -8.21 -33.98 29.90
CA SER A 73 -7.96 -35.09 28.97
C SER A 73 -6.63 -34.93 28.24
N GLY A 74 -5.81 -35.97 28.23
CA GLY A 74 -4.60 -36.06 27.40
C GLY A 74 -4.76 -37.10 26.31
N PHE A 75 -4.42 -36.74 25.08
CA PHE A 75 -4.37 -37.65 23.94
C PHE A 75 -2.91 -37.89 23.54
N GLN A 76 -2.52 -39.15 23.43
CA GLN A 76 -1.27 -39.58 22.80
C GLN A 76 -1.59 -40.11 21.41
N VAL A 77 -0.97 -39.53 20.39
CA VAL A 77 -1.22 -39.81 18.98
C VAL A 77 -0.09 -40.64 18.40
N LYS A 78 -0.42 -41.65 17.59
CA LYS A 78 0.55 -42.52 16.93
C LYS A 78 0.07 -42.91 15.53
N ALA A 79 0.83 -42.53 14.49
CA ALA A 79 0.55 -42.96 13.11
C ALA A 79 1.03 -44.39 12.77
N GLU A 80 0.88 -45.32 13.71
CA GLU A 80 1.28 -46.72 13.62
C GLU A 80 0.25 -47.64 14.26
N ASP A 81 0.33 -48.96 14.01
CA ASP A 81 -0.56 -49.93 14.65
C ASP A 81 -0.01 -50.27 16.04
N MET A 82 -0.63 -49.69 17.06
CA MET A 82 -0.24 -49.94 18.44
C MET A 82 -0.78 -51.27 18.94
N SER A 83 0.12 -52.23 19.16
CA SER A 83 -0.21 -53.48 19.83
C SER A 83 -0.35 -53.30 21.36
N ALA A 84 -0.97 -54.27 22.04
CA ALA A 84 -1.12 -54.24 23.50
C ALA A 84 0.23 -54.17 24.24
N SER A 85 1.28 -54.80 23.72
CA SER A 85 2.63 -54.72 24.31
C SER A 85 3.28 -53.36 24.08
N ALA A 86 3.08 -52.76 22.90
CA ALA A 86 3.55 -51.41 22.61
C ALA A 86 2.90 -50.36 23.51
N ILE A 87 1.61 -50.51 23.86
CA ILE A 87 0.92 -49.65 24.84
C ILE A 87 1.63 -49.67 26.19
N GLN A 88 2.03 -50.85 26.68
CA GLN A 88 2.74 -50.96 27.96
C GLN A 88 4.09 -50.25 27.91
N GLN A 89 4.83 -50.37 26.80
CA GLN A 89 6.11 -49.68 26.62
C GLN A 89 5.94 -48.16 26.49
N GLU A 90 4.87 -47.71 25.83
CA GLU A 90 4.55 -46.30 25.67
C GLU A 90 4.13 -45.67 27.00
N MET A 91 3.21 -46.27 27.75
CA MET A 91 2.75 -45.72 29.03
C MET A 91 3.79 -45.87 30.15
N CYS A 92 4.56 -46.97 30.15
CA CYS A 92 5.49 -47.31 31.21
C CYS A 92 6.92 -47.57 30.68
N PRO A 93 7.60 -46.58 30.09
CA PRO A 93 8.97 -46.76 29.61
C PRO A 93 9.90 -47.14 30.78
N GLY A 94 10.57 -48.28 30.67
CA GLY A 94 11.39 -48.82 31.77
C GLY A 94 10.60 -49.35 32.98
N GLY A 95 9.31 -49.68 32.79
CA GLY A 95 8.45 -50.27 33.82
C GLY A 95 7.83 -49.27 34.80
N LYS A 96 8.05 -47.96 34.62
CA LYS A 96 7.44 -46.90 35.43
C LYS A 96 6.49 -46.05 34.59
N LEU A 97 5.29 -45.82 35.10
CA LEU A 97 4.28 -44.97 34.45
C LEU A 97 4.81 -43.55 34.26
N ARG A 98 4.57 -42.96 33.08
CA ARG A 98 5.02 -41.59 32.76
C ARG A 98 4.41 -40.57 33.74
N PRO A 99 5.20 -39.58 34.22
CA PRO A 99 4.72 -38.57 35.16
C PRO A 99 3.47 -37.82 34.69
N ALA A 100 3.39 -37.45 33.41
CA ALA A 100 2.25 -36.73 32.85
C ALA A 100 0.93 -37.52 32.93
N ILE A 101 0.99 -38.86 32.88
CA ILE A 101 -0.19 -39.73 33.04
C ILE A 101 -0.60 -39.81 34.53
N ILE A 102 0.38 -39.80 35.44
CA ILE A 102 0.13 -39.75 36.89
C ILE A 102 -0.56 -38.43 37.26
N GLU A 103 -0.07 -37.30 36.73
CA GLU A 103 -0.67 -35.97 36.93
C GLU A 103 -2.15 -35.94 36.51
N LEU A 104 -2.49 -36.54 35.35
CA LEU A 104 -3.89 -36.67 34.92
C LEU A 104 -4.71 -37.54 35.87
N GLY A 105 -4.11 -38.59 36.44
CA GLY A 105 -4.78 -39.48 37.40
C GLY A 105 -5.10 -38.82 38.73
N GLU A 106 -4.25 -37.89 39.19
CA GLU A 106 -4.45 -37.14 40.45
C GLU A 106 -5.64 -36.18 40.41
N VAL A 107 -6.10 -35.82 39.21
CA VAL A 107 -7.22 -34.91 38.97
C VAL A 107 -8.44 -35.64 38.37
N ASP A 108 -8.48 -36.97 38.47
CA ASP A 108 -9.53 -37.83 37.90
C ASP A 108 -9.79 -37.57 36.41
N GLY A 109 -8.71 -37.26 35.68
CA GLY A 109 -8.70 -36.95 34.26
C GLY A 109 -8.81 -38.18 33.35
N ALA A 110 -8.50 -37.99 32.07
CA ALA A 110 -8.50 -39.05 31.08
C ALA A 110 -7.21 -39.10 30.26
N TYR A 111 -6.79 -40.32 29.91
CA TYR A 111 -5.69 -40.59 29.01
C TYR A 111 -6.16 -41.47 27.84
N VAL A 112 -6.11 -40.91 26.64
CA VAL A 112 -6.59 -41.57 25.42
C VAL A 112 -5.43 -41.81 24.47
N ILE A 113 -5.25 -43.06 24.01
CA ILE A 113 -4.31 -43.36 22.93
C ILE A 113 -5.06 -43.38 21.61
N VAL A 114 -4.53 -42.68 20.61
CA VAL A 114 -5.10 -42.53 19.28
C VAL A 114 -4.16 -43.18 18.26
N SER A 115 -4.68 -44.08 17.43
CA SER A 115 -3.89 -44.80 16.43
C SER A 115 -4.56 -44.81 15.05
N SER A 116 -3.85 -44.34 14.02
CA SER A 116 -4.37 -44.31 12.64
C SER A 116 -4.32 -45.65 11.91
N LYS A 117 -3.46 -46.59 12.34
CA LYS A 117 -3.34 -47.92 11.72
C LYS A 117 -3.91 -49.05 12.60
N GLY A 118 -4.46 -48.71 13.76
CA GLY A 118 -5.03 -49.65 14.72
C GLY A 118 -6.17 -50.49 14.13
N SER A 119 -6.07 -51.82 14.30
CA SER A 119 -7.15 -52.77 13.96
C SER A 119 -8.51 -52.41 14.62
N VAL A 120 -9.58 -52.43 13.81
CA VAL A 120 -10.96 -52.02 14.14
C VAL A 120 -11.85 -53.10 14.76
N SER A 121 -11.27 -54.20 15.25
CA SER A 121 -12.05 -55.30 15.85
C SER A 121 -12.27 -55.10 17.35
N ASP A 122 -13.48 -55.40 17.84
CA ASP A 122 -13.86 -55.24 19.25
C ASP A 122 -12.95 -56.02 20.20
N SER A 123 -12.53 -57.22 19.80
CA SER A 123 -11.60 -58.05 20.59
C SER A 123 -10.20 -57.44 20.71
N SER A 124 -9.77 -56.66 19.71
CA SER A 124 -8.48 -55.97 19.71
C SER A 124 -8.55 -54.68 20.53
N LEU A 125 -9.61 -53.89 20.35
CA LEU A 125 -9.89 -52.69 21.15
C LEU A 125 -9.99 -53.03 22.64
N SER A 126 -10.70 -54.10 23.00
CA SER A 126 -10.83 -54.57 24.38
C SER A 126 -9.48 -54.98 24.96
N ARG A 127 -8.65 -55.70 24.19
CA ARG A 127 -7.28 -56.07 24.60
C ARG A 127 -6.40 -54.85 24.85
N ARG A 128 -6.48 -53.82 23.99
CA ARG A 128 -5.73 -52.55 24.14
C ARG A 128 -6.19 -51.76 25.36
N ARG A 129 -7.50 -51.61 25.57
CA ARG A 129 -8.06 -50.98 26.78
C ARG A 129 -7.64 -51.71 28.06
N ASN A 130 -7.67 -53.04 28.05
CA ASN A 130 -7.19 -53.85 29.18
C ASN A 130 -5.69 -53.68 29.43
N ALA A 131 -4.88 -53.52 28.37
CA ALA A 131 -3.46 -53.20 28.52
C ALA A 131 -3.24 -51.82 29.15
N MET A 132 -4.00 -50.80 28.74
CA MET A 132 -3.96 -49.46 29.36
C MET A 132 -4.38 -49.51 30.83
N ALA A 133 -5.45 -50.23 31.15
CA ALA A 133 -5.92 -50.42 32.53
C ALA A 133 -4.90 -51.19 33.39
N SER A 134 -4.25 -52.21 32.82
CA SER A 134 -3.19 -52.97 33.50
C SER A 134 -1.99 -52.09 33.80
N ALA A 135 -1.62 -51.18 32.89
CA ALA A 135 -0.49 -50.26 33.05
C ALA A 135 -0.66 -49.30 34.25
N ILE A 136 -1.89 -48.94 34.61
CA ILE A 136 -2.18 -48.03 35.73
C ILE A 136 -2.57 -48.74 37.02
N SER A 137 -2.95 -50.03 36.97
CA SER A 137 -3.47 -50.81 38.10
C SER A 137 -2.58 -50.84 39.36
N THR A 138 -1.26 -50.68 39.18
CA THR A 138 -0.26 -50.75 40.25
C THR A 138 0.13 -49.38 40.81
N VAL A 139 -0.46 -48.28 40.31
CA VAL A 139 -0.14 -46.90 40.68
C VAL A 139 -1.35 -46.27 41.38
N PRO A 140 -1.36 -46.16 42.73
CA PRO A 140 -2.51 -45.64 43.47
C PRO A 140 -2.95 -44.23 43.06
N ARG A 141 -1.98 -43.36 42.70
CA ARG A 141 -2.24 -41.98 42.23
C ARG A 141 -2.93 -41.92 40.86
N ALA A 142 -3.00 -43.02 40.12
CA ALA A 142 -3.65 -43.10 38.82
C ALA A 142 -4.99 -43.88 38.87
N ALA A 143 -5.48 -44.24 40.06
CA ALA A 143 -6.69 -45.05 40.21
C ALA A 143 -7.97 -44.38 39.67
N GLY A 144 -8.03 -43.04 39.69
CA GLY A 144 -9.13 -42.25 39.14
C GLY A 144 -9.05 -41.97 37.64
N LEU A 145 -7.95 -42.36 36.98
CA LEU A 145 -7.72 -42.06 35.57
C LEU A 145 -8.65 -42.86 34.65
N HIS A 146 -9.38 -42.17 33.77
CA HIS A 146 -10.12 -42.81 32.69
C HIS A 146 -9.19 -43.10 31.50
N VAL A 147 -9.18 -44.34 31.01
CA VAL A 147 -8.37 -44.73 29.84
C VAL A 147 -9.25 -45.19 28.68
N ASP A 148 -8.92 -44.75 27.46
CA ASP A 148 -9.61 -45.20 26.24
C ASP A 148 -8.65 -45.28 25.04
N PHE A 149 -9.05 -46.01 24.01
CA PHE A 149 -8.29 -46.20 22.77
C PHE A 149 -9.15 -45.84 21.56
N TYR A 150 -8.69 -44.90 20.74
CA TYR A 150 -9.39 -44.42 19.54
C TYR A 150 -8.68 -44.97 18.31
N ASP A 151 -9.37 -45.85 17.59
CA ASP A 151 -8.89 -46.36 16.31
C ASP A 151 -9.26 -45.43 15.15
N ARG A 152 -8.79 -45.78 13.96
CA ARG A 152 -9.09 -45.07 12.72
C ARG A 152 -10.57 -44.97 12.37
N ARG A 153 -11.40 -45.94 12.79
CA ARG A 153 -12.85 -45.91 12.53
C ARG A 153 -13.52 -44.88 13.44
N ARG A 154 -13.18 -44.89 14.73
CA ARG A 154 -13.68 -43.91 15.69
C ARG A 154 -13.22 -42.51 15.35
N LEU A 155 -11.98 -42.34 14.89
CA LEU A 155 -11.50 -41.06 14.36
C LEU A 155 -12.28 -40.62 13.12
N ALA A 156 -12.49 -41.50 12.14
CA ALA A 156 -13.29 -41.16 10.96
C ALA A 156 -14.71 -40.73 11.35
N THR A 157 -15.35 -41.42 12.30
CA THR A 157 -16.65 -41.02 12.86
C THR A 157 -16.58 -39.66 13.54
N TRP A 158 -15.53 -39.39 14.32
CA TRP A 158 -15.34 -38.09 14.97
C TRP A 158 -15.21 -36.97 13.93
N VAL A 159 -14.36 -37.15 12.91
CA VAL A 159 -14.20 -36.18 11.81
C VAL A 159 -15.52 -35.94 11.08
N ASN A 160 -16.27 -37.00 10.80
CA ASN A 160 -17.57 -36.90 10.14
C ASN A 160 -18.66 -36.26 11.01
N GLN A 161 -18.39 -35.85 12.25
CA GLN A 161 -19.28 -34.99 13.02
C GLN A 161 -18.94 -33.49 12.87
N HIS A 162 -17.79 -33.17 12.29
CA HIS A 162 -17.27 -31.82 12.10
C HIS A 162 -16.99 -31.55 10.62
N PRO A 163 -18.01 -31.17 9.84
CA PRO A 163 -17.91 -31.17 8.38
C PRO A 163 -16.90 -30.15 7.81
N GLY A 164 -16.52 -29.10 8.54
CA GLY A 164 -15.44 -28.19 8.13
C GLY A 164 -14.03 -28.79 8.20
N VAL A 165 -13.84 -29.89 8.92
CA VAL A 165 -12.57 -30.63 9.00
C VAL A 165 -12.44 -31.66 7.87
N ILE A 166 -13.56 -32.10 7.27
CA ILE A 166 -13.58 -33.11 6.20
C ILE A 166 -12.73 -32.68 4.99
N PRO A 167 -12.90 -31.47 4.40
CA PRO A 167 -12.07 -31.02 3.28
C PRO A 167 -10.58 -30.92 3.63
N TRP A 168 -10.25 -30.59 4.89
CA TRP A 168 -8.87 -30.51 5.35
C TRP A 168 -8.20 -31.89 5.35
N VAL A 169 -8.84 -32.91 5.93
CA VAL A 169 -8.30 -34.29 5.94
C VAL A 169 -8.12 -34.79 4.51
N ARG A 170 -9.15 -34.61 3.67
CA ARG A 170 -9.13 -34.99 2.25
C ARG A 170 -7.98 -34.34 1.47
N SER A 171 -7.71 -33.06 1.74
CA SER A 171 -6.58 -32.34 1.14
C SER A 171 -5.22 -32.89 1.61
N ARG A 172 -5.06 -33.22 2.91
CA ARG A 172 -3.80 -33.75 3.46
C ARG A 172 -3.42 -35.12 2.89
N VAL A 173 -4.41 -35.95 2.56
CA VAL A 173 -4.18 -37.28 1.96
C VAL A 173 -4.09 -37.25 0.43
N GLY A 174 -4.04 -36.07 -0.19
CA GLY A 174 -3.92 -35.92 -1.65
C GLY A 174 -5.20 -36.26 -2.43
N LEU A 175 -6.35 -36.33 -1.76
CA LEU A 175 -7.66 -36.63 -2.36
C LEU A 175 -8.66 -35.50 -2.08
N PRO A 176 -8.39 -34.25 -2.53
CA PRO A 176 -9.27 -33.12 -2.25
C PRO A 176 -10.69 -33.36 -2.80
N LEU A 177 -11.68 -32.75 -2.15
CA LEU A 177 -13.06 -32.75 -2.65
C LEU A 177 -13.17 -31.70 -3.76
N ALA A 178 -13.82 -32.07 -4.87
CA ALA A 178 -13.95 -31.18 -6.02
C ALA A 178 -14.71 -29.89 -5.65
N GLY A 179 -14.05 -28.73 -5.83
CA GLY A 179 -14.57 -27.40 -5.51
C GLY A 179 -14.75 -27.06 -4.01
N TRP A 180 -14.72 -28.06 -3.12
CA TRP A 180 -14.90 -27.86 -1.67
C TRP A 180 -13.57 -27.72 -0.94
N ARG A 181 -13.42 -26.63 -0.18
CA ARG A 181 -12.19 -26.27 0.53
C ARG A 181 -12.46 -26.03 2.02
N PRO A 182 -11.49 -26.36 2.90
CA PRO A 182 -11.56 -25.97 4.30
C PRO A 182 -11.27 -24.46 4.44
N PHE A 183 -11.25 -23.96 5.68
CA PHE A 183 -10.67 -22.64 5.96
C PHE A 183 -9.24 -22.53 5.44
N GLY A 184 -8.96 -21.40 4.77
CA GLY A 184 -7.67 -21.07 4.19
C GLY A 184 -7.71 -19.68 3.55
N ASP A 185 -6.69 -19.36 2.76
CA ASP A 185 -6.74 -18.15 1.92
C ASP A 185 -7.54 -18.42 0.65
N TRP A 186 -8.78 -17.93 0.64
CA TRP A 186 -9.70 -18.00 -0.50
C TRP A 186 -9.58 -16.80 -1.45
N SER A 187 -8.70 -15.84 -1.16
CA SER A 187 -8.58 -14.64 -1.98
C SER A 187 -7.99 -14.95 -3.36
N SER A 188 -8.34 -14.15 -4.36
CA SER A 188 -7.84 -14.32 -5.74
C SER A 188 -6.35 -14.05 -5.91
N SER A 189 -5.66 -13.64 -4.84
CA SER A 189 -4.22 -13.43 -4.84
C SER A 189 -3.67 -13.92 -3.50
N PRO A 190 -3.57 -15.25 -3.33
CA PRO A 190 -3.29 -15.88 -2.06
C PRO A 190 -1.94 -15.42 -1.49
N GLY A 191 -1.94 -15.09 -0.22
CA GLY A 191 -0.76 -14.84 0.60
C GLY A 191 -0.72 -15.81 1.78
N SER A 192 -0.13 -15.38 2.89
CA SER A 192 -0.22 -16.14 4.14
C SER A 192 -1.58 -15.90 4.81
N THR A 193 -2.18 -16.94 5.39
CA THR A 193 -3.36 -16.79 6.27
C THR A 193 -3.07 -15.94 7.50
N ASP A 194 -1.78 -15.76 7.86
CA ASP A 194 -1.34 -14.88 8.93
C ASP A 194 -1.23 -13.41 8.55
N GLU A 195 -1.39 -13.06 7.26
CA GLU A 195 -1.37 -11.66 6.83
C GLU A 195 -2.45 -10.86 7.53
N GLU A 196 -2.03 -9.75 8.14
CA GLU A 196 -2.90 -8.80 8.82
C GLU A 196 -3.95 -8.22 7.86
N TYR A 197 -5.21 -8.24 8.29
CA TYR A 197 -6.28 -7.55 7.59
C TYR A 197 -6.15 -6.03 7.75
N LEU A 198 -6.03 -5.31 6.63
CA LEU A 198 -5.91 -3.84 6.62
C LEU A 198 -7.28 -3.16 6.74
N THR A 199 -7.40 -2.25 7.70
CA THR A 199 -8.62 -1.46 7.94
C THR A 199 -8.47 0.00 7.50
N ASP A 200 -9.61 0.63 7.29
CA ASP A 200 -9.76 2.08 7.15
C ASP A 200 -10.90 2.61 8.01
N GLU A 201 -10.94 3.94 8.12
CA GLU A 201 -12.00 4.69 8.79
C GLU A 201 -13.25 4.88 7.93
N GLY A 202 -13.23 4.38 6.69
CA GLY A 202 -14.30 4.53 5.72
C GLY A 202 -15.52 3.66 6.07
N LEU A 203 -16.70 4.14 5.66
CA LEU A 203 -17.92 3.34 5.70
C LEU A 203 -17.85 2.33 4.55
N ARG A 204 -17.71 1.06 4.90
CA ARG A 204 -17.46 -0.05 3.96
C ARG A 204 -18.66 -0.97 3.81
N PHE A 205 -19.53 -1.02 4.82
CA PHE A 205 -20.73 -1.86 4.78
C PHE A 205 -21.98 -0.99 4.72
N VAL A 206 -22.82 -1.27 3.74
CA VAL A 206 -24.18 -0.70 3.61
C VAL A 206 -25.15 -1.87 3.55
N GLY A 207 -26.35 -1.73 4.09
CA GLY A 207 -27.32 -2.81 4.10
C GLY A 207 -28.63 -2.34 4.68
N THR A 208 -29.73 -3.02 4.35
CA THR A 208 -31.08 -2.60 4.76
C THR A 208 -31.38 -2.85 6.23
N SER A 209 -30.66 -3.79 6.87
CA SER A 209 -30.70 -3.97 8.33
C SER A 209 -29.78 -3.00 9.08
N LEU A 210 -29.22 -1.99 8.40
CA LEU A 210 -28.42 -0.92 8.98
C LEU A 210 -29.20 0.40 8.88
N ASN A 211 -29.17 1.19 9.95
CA ASN A 211 -29.61 2.59 9.88
C ASN A 211 -28.80 3.31 8.78
N ASP A 212 -29.38 4.34 8.13
CA ASP A 212 -28.92 5.01 6.88
C ASP A 212 -27.45 5.47 6.79
N ASN A 213 -26.64 5.28 7.84
CA ASN A 213 -25.25 5.78 7.93
C ASN A 213 -24.18 4.74 7.55
N GLY A 214 -24.52 3.49 7.23
CA GLY A 214 -23.53 2.42 6.95
C GLY A 214 -22.65 2.08 8.16
N LEU A 215 -21.70 1.15 7.99
CA LEU A 215 -20.76 0.72 9.03
C LEU A 215 -19.30 0.73 8.54
N LYS A 216 -18.38 1.00 9.47
CA LYS A 216 -16.95 0.76 9.27
C LYS A 216 -16.66 -0.73 9.16
N VAL A 217 -15.45 -1.07 8.70
CA VAL A 217 -15.02 -2.46 8.51
C VAL A 217 -15.17 -3.31 9.77
N VAL A 218 -14.64 -2.84 10.89
CA VAL A 218 -14.60 -3.62 12.14
C VAL A 218 -16.02 -3.83 12.70
N ASP A 219 -16.86 -2.80 12.66
CA ASP A 219 -18.24 -2.89 13.13
C ASP A 219 -19.07 -3.84 12.26
N GLY A 220 -18.91 -3.76 10.93
CA GLY A 220 -19.55 -4.68 9.99
C GLY A 220 -19.09 -6.13 10.19
N LEU A 221 -17.79 -6.34 10.39
CA LEU A 221 -17.21 -7.65 10.68
C LEU A 221 -17.81 -8.26 11.96
N ASN A 222 -17.86 -7.49 13.05
CA ASN A 222 -18.43 -7.94 14.32
C ASN A 222 -19.92 -8.26 14.18
N LYS A 223 -20.68 -7.45 13.41
CA LYS A 223 -22.09 -7.73 13.13
C LYS A 223 -22.28 -9.03 12.34
N LEU A 224 -21.48 -9.26 11.31
CA LEU A 224 -21.51 -10.51 10.53
C LEU A 224 -21.19 -11.73 11.40
N ARG A 225 -20.16 -11.64 12.25
CA ARG A 225 -19.81 -12.70 13.22
C ARG A 225 -20.98 -13.00 14.15
N LYS A 226 -21.61 -11.97 14.72
CA LYS A 226 -22.77 -12.11 15.59
C LYS A 226 -23.93 -12.82 14.88
N ILE A 227 -24.23 -12.46 13.63
CA ILE A 227 -25.29 -13.13 12.85
C ILE A 227 -24.91 -14.59 12.57
N LEU A 228 -23.72 -14.84 12.04
CA LEU A 228 -23.28 -16.18 11.63
C LEU A 228 -23.04 -17.14 12.80
N SER A 229 -22.83 -16.62 14.01
CA SER A 229 -22.76 -17.42 15.23
C SER A 229 -24.11 -18.01 15.66
N GLN A 230 -25.22 -17.43 15.20
CA GLN A 230 -26.56 -17.94 15.48
C GLN A 230 -26.91 -19.04 14.48
N PRO A 231 -27.47 -20.18 14.93
CA PRO A 231 -27.94 -21.24 14.03
C PRO A 231 -29.00 -20.73 13.04
N LYS A 232 -28.99 -21.28 11.82
CA LYS A 232 -29.96 -20.97 10.74
C LYS A 232 -29.92 -19.54 10.23
N SER A 233 -28.85 -18.81 10.51
CA SER A 233 -28.70 -17.45 9.98
C SER A 233 -28.25 -17.47 8.52
N VAL A 234 -28.72 -16.49 7.75
CA VAL A 234 -28.43 -16.38 6.33
C VAL A 234 -28.01 -14.96 5.99
N VAL A 235 -26.79 -14.84 5.48
CA VAL A 235 -26.16 -13.59 5.07
C VAL A 235 -25.90 -13.64 3.57
N ARG A 236 -26.11 -12.51 2.89
CA ARG A 236 -25.67 -12.31 1.50
C ARG A 236 -24.74 -11.10 1.42
N LEU A 237 -23.52 -11.31 0.96
CA LEU A 237 -22.51 -10.27 0.76
C LEU A 237 -22.36 -9.94 -0.73
N VAL A 238 -22.80 -8.75 -1.11
CA VAL A 238 -22.74 -8.24 -2.49
C VAL A 238 -21.77 -7.06 -2.62
N GLY A 239 -21.41 -6.68 -3.85
CA GLY A 239 -20.57 -5.53 -4.15
C GLY A 239 -19.70 -5.77 -5.37
N LEU A 240 -19.10 -4.74 -5.97
CA LEU A 240 -18.38 -4.87 -7.23
C LEU A 240 -17.26 -5.94 -7.19
N SER A 241 -16.94 -6.52 -8.35
CA SER A 241 -15.81 -7.43 -8.49
C SER A 241 -14.52 -6.72 -8.05
N GLY A 242 -13.79 -7.29 -7.08
CA GLY A 242 -12.50 -6.75 -6.62
C GLY A 242 -12.53 -5.81 -5.42
N VAL A 243 -13.67 -5.58 -4.75
CA VAL A 243 -13.75 -4.74 -3.52
C VAL A 243 -13.30 -5.46 -2.23
N GLY A 244 -12.94 -6.75 -2.33
CA GLY A 244 -12.39 -7.54 -1.21
C GLY A 244 -13.39 -8.44 -0.48
N LYS A 245 -14.53 -8.81 -1.11
CA LYS A 245 -15.58 -9.64 -0.48
C LYS A 245 -15.06 -10.97 0.07
N THR A 246 -14.38 -11.78 -0.75
CA THR A 246 -13.85 -13.09 -0.32
C THR A 246 -12.81 -12.94 0.81
N ARG A 247 -11.96 -11.91 0.76
CA ARG A 247 -11.01 -11.58 1.83
C ARG A 247 -11.73 -11.12 3.12
N MET A 248 -12.87 -10.44 3.00
CA MET A 248 -13.72 -10.10 4.15
C MET A 248 -14.34 -11.34 4.79
N VAL A 249 -14.84 -12.29 3.98
CA VAL A 249 -15.38 -13.55 4.51
C VAL A 249 -14.31 -14.36 5.21
N GLN A 250 -13.07 -14.37 4.70
CA GLN A 250 -11.94 -14.96 5.40
C GLN A 250 -11.66 -14.28 6.75
N ALA A 251 -11.74 -12.94 6.80
CA ALA A 251 -11.51 -12.17 8.02
C ALA A 251 -12.52 -12.47 9.14
N LEU A 252 -13.68 -13.07 8.85
CA LEU A 252 -14.65 -13.50 9.87
C LEU A 252 -14.04 -14.49 10.87
N PHE A 253 -13.00 -15.21 10.47
CA PHE A 253 -12.31 -16.22 11.27
C PHE A 253 -10.96 -15.73 11.84
N ASP A 254 -10.58 -14.47 11.60
CA ASP A 254 -9.31 -13.91 12.07
C ASP A 254 -9.46 -13.28 13.47
N PRO A 255 -8.87 -13.86 14.54
CA PRO A 255 -8.97 -13.32 15.89
C PRO A 255 -8.18 -12.02 16.11
N LYS A 256 -7.31 -11.62 15.18
CA LYS A 256 -6.47 -10.40 15.30
C LYS A 256 -7.27 -9.11 15.06
N ILE A 257 -8.46 -9.21 14.48
CA ILE A 257 -9.32 -8.07 14.12
C ILE A 257 -10.72 -8.24 14.70
N GLY A 258 -11.27 -7.16 15.29
CA GLY A 258 -12.62 -7.15 15.87
C GLY A 258 -12.74 -8.02 17.13
N SER A 259 -13.96 -8.45 17.45
CA SER A 259 -14.28 -9.36 18.55
C SER A 259 -14.97 -10.63 18.04
N ASP A 260 -14.99 -11.67 18.87
CA ASP A 260 -15.82 -12.87 18.68
C ASP A 260 -15.63 -13.57 17.31
N ALA A 261 -14.36 -13.76 16.91
CA ALA A 261 -14.02 -14.44 15.66
C ALA A 261 -14.63 -15.83 15.58
N LEU A 262 -15.15 -16.19 14.39
CA LEU A 262 -15.67 -17.52 14.13
C LEU A 262 -14.52 -18.53 14.17
N THR A 263 -14.80 -19.75 14.61
CA THR A 263 -13.78 -20.79 14.65
C THR A 263 -13.48 -21.31 13.24
N PRO A 264 -12.22 -21.31 12.75
CA PRO A 264 -11.88 -21.71 11.39
C PRO A 264 -12.47 -23.05 10.92
N HIS A 265 -12.49 -24.06 11.80
CA HIS A 265 -12.88 -25.43 11.46
C HIS A 265 -14.39 -25.65 11.28
N VAL A 266 -15.23 -24.63 11.49
CA VAL A 266 -16.66 -24.68 11.14
C VAL A 266 -16.94 -24.26 9.69
N ALA A 267 -15.94 -23.69 9.00
CA ALA A 267 -16.09 -23.16 7.66
C ALA A 267 -16.02 -24.26 6.59
N ILE A 268 -16.96 -24.23 5.66
CA ILE A 268 -16.92 -25.02 4.42
C ILE A 268 -17.08 -24.04 3.27
N TYR A 269 -16.05 -23.92 2.43
CA TYR A 269 -16.02 -22.98 1.32
C TYR A 269 -16.13 -23.69 -0.03
N ALA A 270 -16.93 -23.13 -0.93
CA ALA A 270 -16.86 -23.44 -2.35
C ALA A 270 -17.02 -22.17 -3.19
N ASP A 271 -16.25 -22.08 -4.26
CA ASP A 271 -16.51 -21.16 -5.37
C ASP A 271 -17.31 -21.92 -6.43
N LEU A 272 -18.47 -21.41 -6.82
CA LEU A 272 -19.28 -22.03 -7.88
C LEU A 272 -18.57 -22.07 -9.24
N ALA A 273 -17.59 -21.18 -9.48
CA ALA A 273 -16.77 -21.22 -10.68
C ALA A 273 -15.84 -22.45 -10.73
N ASP A 274 -15.58 -23.11 -9.59
CA ASP A 274 -14.79 -24.33 -9.49
C ASP A 274 -15.66 -25.61 -9.62
N GLU A 275 -16.94 -25.48 -9.98
CA GLU A 275 -17.89 -26.59 -10.21
C GLU A 275 -17.92 -27.62 -9.06
N PRO A 276 -18.31 -27.22 -7.83
CA PRO A 276 -18.27 -28.10 -6.67
C PRO A 276 -19.15 -29.34 -6.80
N ASP A 277 -18.59 -30.51 -6.44
CA ASP A 277 -19.27 -31.81 -6.39
C ASP A 277 -19.14 -32.43 -4.98
N PRO A 278 -20.25 -32.65 -4.25
CA PRO A 278 -21.64 -32.42 -4.64
C PRO A 278 -21.97 -30.92 -4.77
N VAL A 279 -23.00 -30.58 -5.55
CA VAL A 279 -23.48 -29.19 -5.66
C VAL A 279 -23.99 -28.69 -4.30
N PRO A 280 -23.95 -27.37 -3.99
CA PRO A 280 -24.23 -26.86 -2.64
C PRO A 280 -25.59 -27.26 -2.06
N LEU A 281 -26.62 -27.34 -2.89
CA LEU A 281 -27.96 -27.75 -2.44
C LEU A 281 -28.00 -29.22 -2.02
N GLU A 282 -27.26 -30.07 -2.71
CA GLU A 282 -27.12 -31.48 -2.36
C GLU A 282 -26.27 -31.64 -1.10
N LEU A 283 -25.15 -30.91 -0.99
CA LEU A 283 -24.34 -30.92 0.23
C LEU A 283 -25.19 -30.51 1.43
N LEU A 284 -25.91 -29.39 1.34
CA LEU A 284 -26.81 -28.91 2.38
C LEU A 284 -27.81 -29.99 2.81
N SER A 285 -28.39 -30.71 1.85
CA SER A 285 -29.30 -31.84 2.12
C SER A 285 -28.65 -32.91 2.99
N ARG A 286 -27.39 -33.25 2.69
CA ARG A 286 -26.65 -34.28 3.42
C ARG A 286 -26.31 -33.81 4.83
N LEU A 287 -25.82 -32.59 4.97
CA LEU A 287 -25.48 -31.99 6.27
C LEU A 287 -26.72 -31.91 7.18
N GLU A 288 -27.88 -31.56 6.62
CA GLU A 288 -29.17 -31.54 7.32
C GLU A 288 -29.57 -32.91 7.85
N ASN A 289 -29.53 -33.94 7.00
CA ASN A 289 -29.88 -35.31 7.38
C ASN A 289 -28.95 -35.88 8.45
N LEU A 290 -27.70 -35.42 8.50
CA LEU A 290 -26.72 -35.81 9.51
C LEU A 290 -26.79 -34.97 10.80
N GLY A 291 -27.68 -33.99 10.87
CA GLY A 291 -27.84 -33.13 12.04
C GLY A 291 -26.59 -32.28 12.36
N GLN A 292 -25.81 -31.95 11.34
CA GLN A 292 -24.54 -31.23 11.50
C GLN A 292 -24.75 -29.71 11.59
N SER A 293 -23.75 -29.04 12.18
CA SER A 293 -23.67 -27.58 12.27
C SER A 293 -22.37 -27.09 11.62
N CYS A 294 -22.47 -26.07 10.77
CA CYS A 294 -21.32 -25.43 10.13
C CYS A 294 -21.69 -24.05 9.59
N VAL A 295 -20.69 -23.30 9.14
CA VAL A 295 -20.86 -22.09 8.32
C VAL A 295 -20.55 -22.45 6.88
N LEU A 296 -21.61 -22.57 6.07
CA LEU A 296 -21.52 -22.85 4.64
C LEU A 296 -21.27 -21.54 3.89
N ILE A 297 -20.19 -21.49 3.11
CA ILE A 297 -19.75 -20.32 2.36
C ILE A 297 -19.80 -20.67 0.88
N VAL A 298 -20.63 -19.95 0.12
CA VAL A 298 -20.77 -20.16 -1.33
C VAL A 298 -20.43 -18.88 -2.07
N ASP A 299 -19.27 -18.86 -2.71
CA ASP A 299 -18.79 -17.74 -3.54
C ASP A 299 -19.35 -17.81 -4.96
N ASN A 300 -19.44 -16.65 -5.62
CA ASN A 300 -20.09 -16.47 -6.92
C ASN A 300 -21.54 -17.02 -7.01
N CYS A 301 -22.28 -16.92 -5.90
CA CYS A 301 -23.62 -17.51 -5.73
C CYS A 301 -24.76 -16.64 -6.29
N SER A 302 -25.40 -17.14 -7.36
CA SER A 302 -26.55 -16.49 -7.99
C SER A 302 -27.72 -16.28 -7.01
N ILE A 303 -28.57 -15.29 -7.31
CA ILE A 303 -29.73 -14.99 -6.47
C ILE A 303 -30.72 -16.17 -6.41
N ASP A 304 -30.87 -16.92 -7.51
CA ASP A 304 -31.77 -18.07 -7.55
C ASP A 304 -31.26 -19.23 -6.69
N LEU A 305 -29.97 -19.52 -6.73
CA LEU A 305 -29.38 -20.54 -5.86
C LEU A 305 -29.44 -20.10 -4.40
N HIS A 306 -29.14 -18.82 -4.12
CA HIS A 306 -29.28 -18.24 -2.78
C HIS A 306 -30.69 -18.44 -2.24
N ARG A 307 -31.73 -18.05 -2.99
CA ARG A 307 -33.14 -18.24 -2.58
C ARG A 307 -33.44 -19.70 -2.23
N ARG A 308 -32.98 -20.65 -3.05
CA ARG A 308 -33.18 -22.09 -2.79
C ARG A 308 -32.48 -22.57 -1.52
N LEU A 309 -31.25 -22.12 -1.28
CA LEU A 309 -30.49 -22.44 -0.06
C LEU A 309 -31.16 -21.81 1.17
N THR A 310 -31.56 -20.54 1.12
CA THR A 310 -32.23 -19.82 2.20
C THR A 310 -33.54 -20.49 2.60
N THR A 311 -34.40 -20.82 1.63
CA THR A 311 -35.69 -21.50 1.90
C THR A 311 -35.45 -22.82 2.62
N ARG A 312 -34.41 -23.55 2.25
CA ARG A 312 -34.09 -24.85 2.84
C ARG A 312 -33.56 -24.72 4.27
N ILE A 313 -32.65 -23.79 4.53
CA ILE A 313 -32.11 -23.54 5.88
C ILE A 313 -33.19 -23.04 6.84
N THR A 314 -34.06 -22.15 6.37
CA THR A 314 -35.12 -21.56 7.20
C THR A 314 -36.24 -22.54 7.53
N THR A 315 -36.57 -23.47 6.63
CA THR A 315 -37.57 -24.52 6.85
C THR A 315 -37.02 -25.78 7.50
N GLY A 316 -35.71 -26.02 7.39
CA GLY A 316 -35.02 -27.19 7.90
C GLY A 316 -34.85 -27.20 9.42
N THR A 317 -34.39 -28.34 9.92
CA THR A 317 -34.07 -28.55 11.35
C THR A 317 -32.58 -28.34 11.67
N SER A 318 -31.73 -28.14 10.66
CA SER A 318 -30.27 -28.05 10.82
C SER A 318 -29.81 -26.77 11.51
N ALA A 319 -28.64 -26.84 12.14
CA ALA A 319 -27.97 -25.68 12.76
C ALA A 319 -26.89 -25.12 11.81
N ILE A 320 -27.21 -25.03 10.52
CA ILE A 320 -26.28 -24.55 9.48
C ILE A 320 -26.53 -23.08 9.24
N SER A 321 -25.47 -22.29 9.24
CA SER A 321 -25.51 -20.87 8.86
C SER A 321 -24.90 -20.70 7.47
N LEU A 322 -25.45 -19.79 6.67
CA LEU A 322 -25.05 -19.57 5.28
C LEU A 322 -24.54 -18.16 5.07
N ILE A 323 -23.42 -18.04 4.37
CA ILE A 323 -23.01 -16.78 3.74
C ILE A 323 -22.80 -17.02 2.25
N THR A 324 -23.50 -16.24 1.43
CA THR A 324 -23.29 -16.23 -0.02
C THR A 324 -22.56 -14.96 -0.43
N VAL A 325 -21.65 -15.08 -1.39
CA VAL A 325 -20.89 -13.95 -1.93
C VAL A 325 -21.20 -13.81 -3.41
N GLU A 326 -21.44 -12.57 -3.87
CA GLU A 326 -21.74 -12.28 -5.27
C GLU A 326 -21.19 -10.92 -5.69
N TYR A 327 -20.76 -10.80 -6.96
CA TYR A 327 -20.26 -9.53 -7.50
C TYR A 327 -21.30 -8.72 -8.27
N ASP A 328 -22.43 -9.34 -8.61
CA ASP A 328 -23.59 -8.70 -9.22
C ASP A 328 -24.42 -7.95 -8.17
N ILE A 329 -24.75 -6.70 -8.47
CA ILE A 329 -25.45 -5.79 -7.56
C ILE A 329 -26.84 -5.55 -8.13
N ASN A 330 -27.74 -6.49 -7.87
CA ASN A 330 -29.15 -6.29 -8.09
C ASN A 330 -29.79 -5.74 -6.81
N ASP A 331 -30.76 -4.84 -6.95
CA ASP A 331 -31.54 -4.28 -5.82
C ASP A 331 -32.61 -5.27 -5.31
N ASP A 332 -32.60 -6.51 -5.81
CA ASP A 332 -33.46 -7.59 -5.35
C ASP A 332 -33.02 -8.06 -3.95
N GLU A 333 -33.83 -7.71 -2.95
CA GLU A 333 -33.63 -8.15 -1.56
C GLU A 333 -34.40 -9.45 -1.28
N PRO A 334 -33.71 -10.60 -1.18
CA PRO A 334 -34.37 -11.85 -0.84
C PRO A 334 -34.93 -11.80 0.60
N GLN A 335 -36.16 -12.29 0.77
CA GLN A 335 -36.78 -12.42 2.08
C GLN A 335 -35.94 -13.31 3.03
N ASN A 336 -36.01 -13.04 4.34
CA ASN A 336 -35.30 -13.81 5.38
C ASN A 336 -33.78 -13.89 5.18
N THR A 337 -33.17 -12.84 4.60
CA THR A 337 -31.72 -12.73 4.40
C THR A 337 -31.25 -11.35 4.85
N ASP A 338 -30.17 -11.30 5.63
CA ASP A 338 -29.45 -10.05 5.85
C ASP A 338 -28.53 -9.77 4.66
N VAL A 339 -28.85 -8.75 3.85
CA VAL A 339 -28.04 -8.35 2.69
C VAL A 339 -27.08 -7.23 3.10
N PHE A 340 -25.79 -7.50 2.94
CA PHE A 340 -24.73 -6.53 3.13
C PHE A 340 -24.03 -6.25 1.80
N ARG A 341 -23.87 -4.97 1.48
CA ARG A 341 -23.14 -4.45 0.34
C ARG A 341 -21.79 -3.94 0.82
N LEU A 342 -20.72 -4.47 0.24
CA LEU A 342 -19.34 -4.06 0.51
C LEU A 342 -18.91 -2.99 -0.51
N GLU A 343 -18.66 -1.78 -0.02
CA GLU A 343 -18.19 -0.65 -0.81
C GLU A 343 -16.68 -0.70 -1.05
N PRO A 344 -16.14 0.00 -2.07
CA PRO A 344 -14.71 0.07 -2.35
C PRO A 344 -13.87 0.55 -1.15
N ALA A 345 -12.58 0.20 -1.13
CA ALA A 345 -11.67 0.57 -0.05
C ALA A 345 -11.21 2.03 -0.16
N SER A 346 -10.69 2.59 0.92
CA SER A 346 -9.98 3.86 0.85
C SER A 346 -8.69 3.76 0.01
N ASN A 347 -8.26 4.88 -0.58
CA ASN A 347 -6.97 4.96 -1.27
C ASN A 347 -5.81 4.57 -0.33
N ASP A 348 -5.87 4.94 0.94
CA ASP A 348 -4.84 4.61 1.94
C ASP A 348 -4.66 3.09 2.11
N VAL A 349 -5.75 2.32 2.11
CA VAL A 349 -5.69 0.86 2.18
C VAL A 349 -5.10 0.28 0.90
N ILE A 350 -5.50 0.80 -0.27
CA ILE A 350 -4.91 0.39 -1.55
C ILE A 350 -3.40 0.68 -1.56
N GLU A 351 -2.97 1.87 -1.13
CA GLU A 351 -1.56 2.22 -1.03
C GLU A 351 -0.79 1.27 -0.10
N LYS A 352 -1.34 0.93 1.06
CA LYS A 352 -0.71 -0.02 2.00
C LYS A 352 -0.56 -1.41 1.39
N VAL A 353 -1.58 -1.89 0.67
CA VAL A 353 -1.52 -3.17 -0.06
C VAL A 353 -0.45 -3.14 -1.16
N LEU A 354 -0.42 -2.07 -1.95
CA LEU A 354 0.55 -1.90 -3.03
C LEU A 354 1.98 -1.81 -2.48
N LYS A 355 2.22 -1.03 -1.42
CA LYS A 355 3.54 -0.93 -0.76
C LYS A 355 4.03 -2.27 -0.23
N ARG A 356 3.15 -3.09 0.34
CA ARG A 356 3.49 -4.43 0.85
C ARG A 356 3.87 -5.41 -0.28
N ARG A 357 3.17 -5.35 -1.42
CA ARG A 357 3.32 -6.32 -2.52
C ARG A 357 4.30 -5.90 -3.62
N TYR A 358 4.48 -4.61 -3.84
CA TYR A 358 5.25 -4.03 -4.95
C TYR A 358 6.34 -3.10 -4.42
N THR A 359 7.40 -3.69 -3.86
CA THR A 359 8.54 -2.95 -3.29
C THR A 359 9.33 -2.13 -4.31
N THR A 360 9.17 -2.42 -5.60
CA THR A 360 9.83 -1.69 -6.69
C THR A 360 9.11 -0.41 -7.11
N LEU A 361 7.83 -0.24 -6.73
CA LEU A 361 7.07 0.95 -7.06
C LEU A 361 7.36 2.07 -6.07
N THR A 362 7.54 3.28 -6.60
CA THR A 362 7.72 4.51 -5.83
C THR A 362 6.39 5.04 -5.30
N ALA A 363 6.43 5.91 -4.30
CA ALA A 363 5.20 6.42 -3.69
C ALA A 363 4.30 7.22 -4.66
N PRO A 364 4.83 8.07 -5.58
CA PRO A 364 4.00 8.76 -6.57
C PRO A 364 3.25 7.78 -7.50
N GLU A 365 3.91 6.69 -7.91
CA GLU A 365 3.27 5.64 -8.72
C GLU A 365 2.15 4.94 -7.95
N ILE A 366 2.42 4.57 -6.71
CA ILE A 366 1.44 3.91 -5.82
C ILE A 366 0.22 4.80 -5.57
N ARG A 367 0.41 6.09 -5.30
CA ARG A 367 -0.68 7.07 -5.13
C ARG A 367 -1.54 7.17 -6.39
N THR A 368 -0.90 7.27 -7.55
CA THR A 368 -1.60 7.38 -8.84
C THR A 368 -2.41 6.12 -9.13
N ILE A 369 -1.83 4.93 -8.93
CA ILE A 369 -2.53 3.65 -9.10
C ILE A 369 -3.72 3.54 -8.12
N ALA A 370 -3.52 3.90 -6.86
CA ALA A 370 -4.56 3.88 -5.85
C ALA A 370 -5.74 4.79 -6.26
N ALA A 371 -5.46 6.03 -6.65
CA ALA A 371 -6.46 6.96 -7.16
C ALA A 371 -7.19 6.42 -8.40
N PHE A 372 -6.48 5.78 -9.33
CA PHE A 372 -7.12 5.23 -10.54
C PHE A 372 -7.98 3.99 -10.28
N SER A 373 -7.67 3.25 -9.21
CA SER A 373 -8.41 2.05 -8.82
C SER A 373 -9.73 2.36 -8.10
N GLU A 374 -9.91 3.57 -7.56
CA GLU A 374 -11.08 3.97 -6.76
C GLU A 374 -11.48 2.91 -5.73
N GLY A 375 -10.50 2.42 -4.97
CA GLY A 375 -10.73 1.43 -3.91
C GLY A 375 -10.92 -0.01 -4.37
N ASN A 376 -10.74 -0.30 -5.67
CA ASN A 376 -10.86 -1.65 -6.21
C ASN A 376 -9.51 -2.38 -6.22
N PHE A 377 -9.35 -3.40 -5.37
CA PHE A 377 -8.10 -4.15 -5.25
C PHE A 377 -7.69 -4.86 -6.53
N ARG A 378 -8.63 -5.49 -7.26
CA ARG A 378 -8.30 -6.20 -8.51
C ARG A 378 -7.79 -5.23 -9.58
N VAL A 379 -8.41 -4.06 -9.70
CA VAL A 379 -7.95 -3.00 -10.61
C VAL A 379 -6.59 -2.47 -10.18
N ALA A 380 -6.39 -2.19 -8.88
CA ALA A 380 -5.12 -1.69 -8.36
C ALA A 380 -3.96 -2.66 -8.64
N LEU A 381 -4.15 -3.96 -8.37
CA LEU A 381 -3.15 -5.00 -8.64
C LEU A 381 -2.87 -5.13 -10.15
N ALA A 382 -3.92 -5.13 -10.99
CA ALA A 382 -3.76 -5.20 -12.44
C ALA A 382 -2.97 -3.99 -13.01
N LEU A 383 -3.22 -2.78 -12.49
CA LEU A 383 -2.45 -1.58 -12.87
C LEU A 383 -1.01 -1.63 -12.36
N ALA A 384 -0.79 -2.13 -11.15
CA ALA A 384 0.55 -2.27 -10.59
C ALA A 384 1.40 -3.29 -11.37
N ASP A 385 0.80 -4.38 -11.84
CA ASP A 385 1.48 -5.35 -12.69
C ASP A 385 1.84 -4.77 -14.08
N THR A 386 0.98 -3.95 -14.68
CA THR A 386 1.31 -3.30 -15.96
C THR A 386 2.33 -2.17 -15.81
N ALA A 387 2.35 -1.48 -14.66
CA ALA A 387 3.31 -0.42 -14.35
C ALA A 387 4.76 -0.93 -14.22
N LYS A 388 4.97 -2.22 -13.91
CA LYS A 388 6.33 -2.83 -13.87
C LYS A 388 7.06 -2.68 -15.20
N THR A 389 6.36 -2.85 -16.32
CA THR A 389 6.98 -2.92 -17.66
C THR A 389 6.59 -1.77 -18.59
N GLY A 390 5.62 -0.92 -18.22
CA GLY A 390 5.12 0.17 -19.05
C GLY A 390 5.44 1.56 -18.51
N GLU A 391 5.29 2.57 -19.38
CA GLU A 391 5.46 4.00 -19.03
C GLU A 391 4.14 4.67 -18.56
N SER A 392 3.01 3.97 -18.66
CA SER A 392 1.67 4.47 -18.32
C SER A 392 1.08 3.72 -17.14
N LEU A 393 0.54 4.47 -16.17
CA LEU A 393 -0.12 3.97 -14.97
C LEU A 393 -1.64 3.77 -15.15
N ALA A 394 -2.19 4.09 -16.33
CA ALA A 394 -3.64 4.02 -16.60
C ALA A 394 -4.08 2.75 -17.36
N ASN A 395 -3.16 1.83 -17.69
CA ASN A 395 -3.43 0.75 -18.62
C ASN A 395 -4.01 -0.52 -17.99
N LEU A 396 -5.34 -0.66 -18.08
CA LEU A 396 -6.07 -1.88 -17.74
C LEU A 396 -6.12 -2.86 -18.93
N LYS A 397 -5.08 -3.69 -19.08
CA LYS A 397 -4.98 -4.65 -20.20
C LYS A 397 -5.89 -5.88 -20.05
N ASP A 398 -6.20 -6.27 -18.82
CA ASP A 398 -7.02 -7.45 -18.52
C ASP A 398 -8.43 -7.32 -19.13
N SER A 399 -8.73 -8.18 -20.11
CA SER A 399 -10.04 -8.25 -20.79
C SER A 399 -11.10 -8.87 -19.90
N ASP A 400 -10.73 -9.86 -19.10
CA ASP A 400 -11.66 -10.65 -18.30
C ASP A 400 -12.09 -9.85 -17.08
N LEU A 401 -11.16 -9.12 -16.46
CA LEU A 401 -11.48 -8.14 -15.42
C LEU A 401 -12.38 -7.03 -15.96
N PHE A 402 -12.12 -6.53 -17.18
CA PHE A 402 -13.01 -5.55 -17.82
C PHE A 402 -14.41 -6.12 -18.01
N GLN A 403 -14.54 -7.32 -18.58
CA GLN A 403 -15.85 -7.94 -18.79
C GLN A 403 -16.57 -8.19 -17.47
N ARG A 404 -15.88 -8.69 -16.44
CA ARG A 404 -16.47 -8.92 -15.10
C ARG A 404 -16.95 -7.62 -14.44
N LEU A 405 -16.22 -6.51 -14.58
CA LEU A 405 -16.63 -5.21 -14.04
C LEU A 405 -17.80 -4.62 -14.83
N PHE A 406 -17.71 -4.62 -16.17
CA PHE A 406 -18.66 -3.92 -17.04
C PHE A 406 -19.95 -4.71 -17.31
N ARG A 407 -19.82 -5.99 -17.71
CA ARG A 407 -20.96 -6.86 -18.06
C ARG A 407 -21.65 -7.41 -16.82
N GLN A 408 -20.86 -7.75 -15.80
CA GLN A 408 -21.32 -8.47 -14.63
C GLN A 408 -21.99 -9.81 -15.02
N LYS A 409 -23.28 -10.01 -14.75
CA LYS A 409 -24.06 -11.17 -15.23
C LYS A 409 -25.05 -10.83 -16.34
N ASN A 410 -24.99 -9.62 -16.88
CA ASN A 410 -25.91 -9.15 -17.91
C ASN A 410 -25.44 -9.55 -19.31
N GLU A 411 -26.40 -9.65 -20.24
CA GLU A 411 -26.14 -9.82 -21.66
C GLU A 411 -25.41 -8.61 -22.26
N ASP A 412 -24.79 -8.83 -23.42
CA ASP A 412 -24.13 -7.79 -24.18
C ASP A 412 -25.15 -6.77 -24.71
N ASN A 413 -24.95 -5.50 -24.33
CA ASN A 413 -25.72 -4.38 -24.84
C ASN A 413 -24.79 -3.35 -25.52
N PRO A 414 -24.71 -3.34 -26.86
CA PRO A 414 -23.86 -2.41 -27.60
C PRO A 414 -24.18 -0.94 -27.36
N ALA A 415 -25.46 -0.59 -27.14
CA ALA A 415 -25.88 0.79 -26.89
C ALA A 415 -25.43 1.28 -25.51
N LEU A 416 -25.50 0.42 -24.49
CA LEU A 416 -24.96 0.69 -23.15
C LEU A 416 -23.43 0.87 -23.19
N LEU A 417 -22.73 0.03 -23.94
CA LEU A 417 -21.28 0.16 -24.13
C LEU A 417 -20.92 1.47 -24.83
N LYS A 418 -21.66 1.86 -25.87
CA LYS A 418 -21.46 3.15 -26.56
C LYS A 418 -21.71 4.35 -25.63
N ALA A 419 -22.76 4.29 -24.82
CA ALA A 419 -23.03 5.29 -23.77
C ALA A 419 -21.86 5.38 -22.77
N ALA A 420 -21.38 4.23 -22.27
CA ALA A 420 -20.25 4.18 -21.34
C ALA A 420 -18.96 4.76 -21.94
N LYS A 421 -18.65 4.42 -23.20
CA LYS A 421 -17.53 5.00 -23.97
C LYS A 421 -17.60 6.52 -24.00
N VAL A 422 -18.74 7.09 -24.42
CA VAL A 422 -18.88 8.55 -24.51
C VAL A 422 -18.86 9.23 -23.14
N CYS A 423 -19.57 8.70 -22.15
CA CYS A 423 -19.54 9.23 -20.79
C CYS A 423 -18.13 9.17 -20.17
N SER A 424 -17.29 8.22 -20.59
CA SER A 424 -15.91 8.11 -20.10
C SER A 424 -14.95 9.14 -20.69
N LEU A 425 -15.28 9.80 -21.81
CA LEU A 425 -14.49 10.88 -22.41
C LEU A 425 -14.29 12.04 -21.44
N VAL A 426 -15.17 12.21 -20.46
CA VAL A 426 -15.09 13.26 -19.45
C VAL A 426 -14.81 12.69 -18.07
N TYR A 427 -14.24 13.50 -17.19
CA TYR A 427 -13.96 13.09 -15.82
C TYR A 427 -15.24 12.98 -14.97
N SER A 428 -16.18 13.90 -15.19
CA SER A 428 -17.56 13.92 -14.67
C SER A 428 -18.49 14.73 -15.59
N PHE A 429 -19.80 14.55 -15.46
CA PHE A 429 -20.82 15.29 -16.21
C PHE A 429 -22.07 15.58 -15.36
N ASP A 430 -22.87 16.56 -15.75
CA ASP A 430 -24.24 16.77 -15.26
C ASP A 430 -25.18 15.70 -15.85
N GLY A 431 -25.77 14.88 -14.97
CA GLY A 431 -26.68 13.81 -15.37
C GLY A 431 -28.17 14.11 -15.14
N GLU A 432 -28.54 15.30 -14.67
CA GLU A 432 -29.93 15.64 -14.31
C GLU A 432 -30.46 16.83 -15.11
N THR A 433 -29.60 17.79 -15.50
CA THR A 433 -30.02 18.94 -16.31
C THR A 433 -30.26 18.51 -17.77
N LEU A 434 -31.51 18.56 -18.22
CA LEU A 434 -31.92 18.11 -19.56
C LEU A 434 -32.05 19.24 -20.60
N GLU A 435 -32.25 20.48 -20.17
CA GLU A 435 -32.53 21.63 -21.03
C GLU A 435 -31.63 22.83 -20.71
N GLY A 436 -31.48 23.74 -21.69
CA GLY A 436 -30.69 24.96 -21.57
C GLY A 436 -29.21 24.79 -21.94
N GLU A 437 -28.48 25.89 -21.99
CA GLU A 437 -27.06 25.92 -22.41
C GLU A 437 -26.14 25.12 -21.47
N ALA A 438 -26.56 24.86 -20.22
CA ALA A 438 -25.80 24.08 -19.25
C ALA A 438 -26.04 22.55 -19.35
N ALA A 439 -26.92 22.08 -20.24
CA ALA A 439 -27.30 20.67 -20.34
C ALA A 439 -26.21 19.81 -21.01
N GLU A 440 -25.26 19.31 -20.22
CA GLU A 440 -24.13 18.50 -20.68
C GLU A 440 -24.56 17.16 -21.31
N LEU A 441 -25.68 16.58 -20.86
CA LEU A 441 -26.15 15.27 -21.32
C LEU A 441 -26.56 15.28 -22.80
N SER A 442 -27.03 16.41 -23.32
CA SER A 442 -27.43 16.56 -24.73
C SER A 442 -26.26 16.40 -25.70
N ILE A 443 -25.10 16.95 -25.33
CA ILE A 443 -23.85 16.88 -26.08
C ILE A 443 -23.33 15.44 -26.09
N LEU A 444 -23.33 14.80 -24.92
CA LEU A 444 -22.92 13.40 -24.79
C LEU A 444 -23.88 12.46 -25.54
N ALA A 445 -25.20 12.71 -25.53
CA ALA A 445 -26.17 11.90 -26.25
C ALA A 445 -25.92 11.97 -27.77
N THR A 446 -25.61 13.17 -28.28
CA THR A 446 -25.27 13.38 -29.69
C THR A 446 -24.01 12.60 -30.09
N LEU A 447 -22.95 12.65 -29.27
CA LEU A 447 -21.73 11.86 -29.49
C LEU A 447 -21.97 10.35 -29.39
N ALA A 448 -22.91 9.92 -28.55
CA ALA A 448 -23.29 8.52 -28.42
C ALA A 448 -24.25 8.04 -29.52
N GLU A 449 -24.72 8.92 -30.41
CA GLU A 449 -25.79 8.67 -31.38
C GLU A 449 -27.06 8.11 -30.71
N GLN A 450 -27.44 8.71 -29.59
CA GLN A 450 -28.62 8.32 -28.80
C GLN A 450 -29.51 9.53 -28.54
N THR A 451 -30.78 9.27 -28.22
CA THR A 451 -31.65 10.31 -27.66
C THR A 451 -31.20 10.65 -26.24
N VAL A 452 -31.47 11.86 -25.77
CA VAL A 452 -31.12 12.29 -24.39
C VAL A 452 -31.75 11.36 -23.36
N SER A 453 -33.02 10.97 -23.56
CA SER A 453 -33.72 10.01 -22.70
C SER A 453 -33.07 8.61 -22.74
N GLY A 454 -32.65 8.15 -23.92
CA GLY A 454 -31.93 6.88 -24.07
C GLY A 454 -30.60 6.88 -23.32
N LEU A 455 -29.79 7.94 -23.46
CA LEU A 455 -28.53 8.08 -22.73
C LEU A 455 -28.78 8.17 -21.22
N HIS A 456 -29.78 8.93 -20.77
CA HIS A 456 -30.15 9.00 -19.36
C HIS A 456 -30.50 7.61 -18.80
N GLY A 457 -31.27 6.81 -19.54
CA GLY A 457 -31.58 5.42 -19.18
C GLY A 457 -30.34 4.54 -19.04
N HIS A 458 -29.39 4.65 -19.98
CA HIS A 458 -28.12 3.93 -19.90
C HIS A 458 -27.23 4.42 -18.74
N VAL A 459 -27.21 5.72 -18.44
CA VAL A 459 -26.50 6.26 -17.27
C VAL A 459 -27.11 5.74 -15.97
N ALA A 460 -28.44 5.63 -15.89
CA ALA A 460 -29.13 5.04 -14.74
C ALA A 460 -28.82 3.54 -14.59
N GLU A 461 -28.72 2.79 -15.70
CA GLU A 461 -28.27 1.40 -15.71
C GLU A 461 -26.82 1.26 -15.21
N LEU A 462 -25.90 2.08 -15.72
CA LEU A 462 -24.50 2.08 -15.26
C LEU A 462 -24.38 2.45 -13.77
N TYR A 463 -25.25 3.34 -13.27
CA TYR A 463 -25.34 3.67 -11.85
C TYR A 463 -25.82 2.46 -11.01
N ARG A 464 -26.87 1.75 -11.45
CA ARG A 464 -27.34 0.52 -10.79
C ARG A 464 -26.25 -0.56 -10.75
N ARG A 465 -25.43 -0.63 -11.80
CA ARG A 465 -24.23 -1.50 -11.84
C ARG A 465 -23.05 -1.01 -11.01
N GLN A 466 -23.16 0.10 -10.28
CA GLN A 466 -22.07 0.78 -9.55
C GLN A 466 -20.87 1.23 -10.39
N LEU A 467 -21.05 1.36 -11.71
CA LEU A 467 -20.01 1.87 -12.63
C LEU A 467 -20.08 3.39 -12.79
N ILE A 468 -21.14 4.02 -12.27
CA ILE A 468 -21.25 5.47 -12.15
C ILE A 468 -21.39 5.84 -10.69
N GLN A 469 -20.60 6.82 -10.25
CA GLN A 469 -20.81 7.48 -8.97
C GLN A 469 -21.77 8.66 -9.16
N LYS A 470 -22.72 8.79 -8.23
CA LYS A 470 -23.66 9.92 -8.15
C LYS A 470 -23.30 10.80 -6.97
N ARG A 471 -23.12 12.11 -7.20
CA ARG A 471 -23.01 13.13 -6.14
C ARG A 471 -23.89 14.31 -6.51
N SER A 472 -25.08 14.41 -5.89
CA SER A 472 -26.13 15.32 -6.34
C SER A 472 -26.40 15.10 -7.84
N LYS A 473 -26.41 16.16 -8.67
CA LYS A 473 -26.58 16.07 -10.12
C LYS A 473 -25.38 15.52 -10.89
N TRP A 474 -24.22 15.42 -10.26
CA TRP A 474 -23.00 14.97 -10.94
C TRP A 474 -22.93 13.47 -11.09
N ARG A 475 -22.39 13.02 -12.23
CA ARG A 475 -22.11 11.63 -12.57
C ARG A 475 -20.65 11.50 -12.99
N ALA A 476 -20.00 10.40 -12.63
CA ALA A 476 -18.65 10.06 -13.09
C ALA A 476 -18.54 8.55 -13.27
N LEU A 477 -17.97 8.10 -14.39
CA LEU A 477 -17.74 6.68 -14.64
C LEU A 477 -16.48 6.23 -13.90
N LEU A 478 -16.64 5.26 -13.00
CA LEU A 478 -15.60 4.72 -12.11
C LEU A 478 -15.56 3.18 -12.18
N PRO A 479 -14.42 2.54 -11.85
CA PRO A 479 -13.12 3.14 -11.52
C PRO A 479 -12.49 3.94 -12.66
N HIS A 480 -11.61 4.90 -12.34
CA HIS A 480 -10.96 5.73 -13.36
C HIS A 480 -10.19 4.90 -14.40
N ALA A 481 -9.56 3.79 -13.99
CA ALA A 481 -8.90 2.86 -14.90
C ALA A 481 -9.82 2.29 -15.98
N LEU A 482 -11.06 1.94 -15.61
CA LEU A 482 -12.09 1.46 -16.53
C LEU A 482 -12.47 2.59 -17.50
N ALA A 483 -12.68 3.80 -16.97
CA ALA A 483 -13.00 4.96 -17.78
C ALA A 483 -11.86 5.36 -18.74
N HIS A 484 -10.59 5.21 -18.37
CA HIS A 484 -9.48 5.45 -19.30
C HIS A 484 -9.49 4.48 -20.47
N LYS A 485 -9.74 3.18 -20.21
CA LYS A 485 -9.86 2.17 -21.26
C LYS A 485 -11.00 2.49 -22.22
N LEU A 486 -12.18 2.82 -21.69
CA LEU A 486 -13.36 3.18 -22.48
C LEU A 486 -13.16 4.50 -23.26
N ALA A 487 -12.49 5.49 -22.67
CA ALA A 487 -12.25 6.78 -23.30
C ALA A 487 -11.31 6.63 -24.50
N LYS A 488 -10.27 5.80 -24.39
CA LYS A 488 -9.38 5.48 -25.53
C LYS A 488 -10.16 4.87 -26.68
N GLN A 489 -11.04 3.90 -26.40
CA GLN A 489 -11.90 3.32 -27.43
C GLN A 489 -12.85 4.35 -28.02
N ALA A 490 -13.42 5.24 -27.21
CA ALA A 490 -14.27 6.32 -27.69
C ALA A 490 -13.53 7.30 -28.63
N LEU A 491 -12.28 7.65 -28.32
CA LEU A 491 -11.44 8.49 -29.17
C LEU A 491 -11.10 7.82 -30.51
N GLN A 492 -10.98 6.49 -30.53
CA GLN A 492 -10.77 5.70 -31.75
C GLN A 492 -12.04 5.59 -32.61
N ASP A 493 -13.20 5.49 -31.96
CA ASP A 493 -14.49 5.30 -32.62
C ASP A 493 -15.07 6.61 -33.16
N ILE A 494 -14.73 7.77 -32.57
CA ILE A 494 -15.35 9.07 -32.90
C ILE A 494 -14.36 9.95 -33.68
N PRO A 495 -14.76 10.50 -34.84
CA PRO A 495 -13.91 11.40 -35.62
C PRO A 495 -13.46 12.64 -34.83
N LEU A 496 -12.18 13.01 -34.98
CA LEU A 496 -11.57 14.16 -34.29
C LEU A 496 -12.34 15.47 -34.49
N ALA A 497 -12.84 15.71 -35.72
CA ALA A 497 -13.62 16.91 -36.05
C ALA A 497 -14.93 16.99 -35.25
N GLN A 498 -15.58 15.84 -34.99
CA GLN A 498 -16.79 15.79 -34.19
C GLN A 498 -16.50 16.07 -32.72
N LEU A 499 -15.40 15.51 -32.18
CA LEU A 499 -14.96 15.79 -30.80
C LEU A 499 -14.66 17.28 -30.60
N LYS A 500 -13.97 17.91 -31.57
CA LYS A 500 -13.68 19.35 -31.54
C LYS A 500 -14.95 20.18 -31.53
N LYS A 501 -15.88 19.91 -32.46
CA LYS A 501 -17.17 20.60 -32.52
C LYS A 501 -17.94 20.46 -31.21
N SER A 502 -18.00 19.26 -30.65
CA SER A 502 -18.77 18.99 -29.42
C SER A 502 -18.15 19.60 -28.17
N PHE A 503 -16.82 19.49 -27.97
CA PHE A 503 -16.18 19.90 -26.70
C PHE A 503 -15.54 21.29 -26.72
N VAL A 504 -15.07 21.77 -27.87
CA VAL A 504 -14.37 23.06 -27.96
C VAL A 504 -15.33 24.16 -28.40
N GLU A 505 -16.23 23.88 -29.35
CA GLU A 505 -17.11 24.89 -29.94
C GLU A 505 -18.49 24.97 -29.26
N ALA A 506 -19.03 23.83 -28.81
CA ALA A 506 -20.40 23.76 -28.29
C ALA A 506 -20.52 23.51 -26.77
N ALA A 507 -19.50 22.94 -26.12
CA ALA A 507 -19.63 22.54 -24.71
C ALA A 507 -19.50 23.70 -23.73
N PRO A 508 -20.23 23.64 -22.60
CA PRO A 508 -19.97 24.53 -21.46
C PRO A 508 -18.53 24.39 -20.97
N GLU A 509 -17.97 25.48 -20.44
CA GLU A 509 -16.59 25.52 -19.92
C GLU A 509 -16.27 24.37 -18.95
N ARG A 510 -17.25 24.01 -18.11
CA ARG A 510 -17.14 22.91 -17.14
C ARG A 510 -16.92 21.55 -17.82
N LEU A 511 -17.67 21.27 -18.87
CA LEU A 511 -17.57 20.00 -19.61
C LEU A 511 -16.25 19.92 -20.36
N LEU A 512 -15.78 21.03 -20.94
CA LEU A 512 -14.44 21.12 -21.54
C LEU A 512 -13.32 20.91 -20.50
N LYS A 513 -13.45 21.50 -19.31
CA LYS A 513 -12.53 21.25 -18.17
C LYS A 513 -12.53 19.77 -17.77
N SER A 514 -13.68 19.12 -17.80
CA SER A 514 -13.83 17.70 -17.51
C SER A 514 -13.23 16.80 -18.59
N PHE A 515 -13.40 17.16 -19.86
CA PHE A 515 -12.83 16.48 -21.02
C PHE A 515 -11.30 16.59 -21.03
N SER A 516 -10.75 17.80 -20.87
CA SER A 516 -9.30 18.01 -20.80
C SER A 516 -8.64 17.24 -19.66
N ARG A 517 -9.28 17.17 -18.48
CA ARG A 517 -8.77 16.37 -17.35
C ARG A 517 -8.70 14.88 -17.69
N ARG A 518 -9.69 14.35 -18.41
CA ARG A 518 -9.64 12.96 -18.88
C ARG A 518 -8.52 12.77 -19.90
N LEU A 519 -8.40 13.66 -20.89
CA LEU A 519 -7.34 13.60 -21.91
C LEU A 519 -5.95 13.55 -21.28
N GLY A 520 -5.71 14.31 -20.20
CA GLY A 520 -4.46 14.29 -19.44
C GLY A 520 -3.98 12.92 -18.96
N CYS A 521 -4.90 11.94 -18.86
CA CYS A 521 -4.59 10.57 -18.47
C CYS A 521 -4.33 9.63 -19.66
N LEU A 522 -4.46 10.11 -20.89
CA LEU A 522 -4.43 9.30 -22.12
C LEU A 522 -3.21 9.61 -23.00
N HIS A 523 -2.08 9.94 -22.39
CA HIS A 523 -0.83 10.28 -23.08
C HIS A 523 -0.30 9.19 -24.02
N ASP A 524 -0.78 7.95 -23.90
CA ASP A 524 -0.43 6.81 -24.73
C ASP A 524 -1.51 6.48 -25.80
N SER A 525 -2.53 7.33 -25.98
CA SER A 525 -3.44 7.30 -27.13
C SER A 525 -2.95 8.24 -28.22
N TYR A 526 -2.85 7.72 -29.44
CA TYR A 526 -2.49 8.51 -30.62
C TYR A 526 -3.52 9.62 -30.89
N GLU A 527 -4.80 9.32 -30.74
CA GLU A 527 -5.92 10.25 -30.97
C GLU A 527 -5.89 11.40 -29.96
N ALA A 528 -5.61 11.10 -28.69
CA ALA A 528 -5.42 12.12 -27.66
C ALA A 528 -4.20 13.01 -27.97
N GLN A 529 -3.07 12.41 -28.37
CA GLN A 529 -1.88 13.16 -28.78
C GLN A 529 -2.15 14.07 -29.99
N ALA A 530 -2.88 13.59 -31.00
CA ALA A 530 -3.23 14.37 -32.18
C ALA A 530 -4.09 15.58 -31.81
N LEU A 531 -5.13 15.38 -30.99
CA LEU A 531 -6.01 16.45 -30.52
C LEU A 531 -5.23 17.53 -29.74
N VAL A 532 -4.41 17.11 -28.77
CA VAL A 532 -3.63 18.06 -27.94
C VAL A 532 -2.55 18.77 -28.77
N THR A 533 -1.95 18.09 -29.73
CA THR A 533 -0.97 18.71 -30.65
C THR A 533 -1.63 19.77 -31.52
N GLU A 534 -2.87 19.57 -31.98
CA GLU A 534 -3.63 20.61 -32.68
C GLU A 534 -3.90 21.82 -31.76
N TRP A 535 -4.29 21.58 -30.51
CA TRP A 535 -4.57 22.64 -29.54
C TRP A 535 -3.36 23.50 -29.21
N GLN A 536 -2.18 22.88 -29.21
CA GLN A 536 -0.88 23.49 -28.88
C GLN A 536 -0.07 23.93 -30.10
N GLY A 537 -0.50 23.54 -31.31
CA GLY A 537 0.12 23.89 -32.59
C GLY A 537 0.00 25.37 -32.92
N GLU A 538 0.66 25.84 -33.98
CA GLU A 538 0.61 27.26 -34.35
C GLU A 538 -0.81 27.71 -34.72
N GLY A 539 -1.29 28.78 -34.08
CA GLY A 539 -2.68 29.25 -34.23
C GLY A 539 -3.74 28.40 -33.51
N GLY A 540 -3.31 27.37 -32.77
CA GLY A 540 -4.19 26.56 -31.92
C GLY A 540 -4.82 27.38 -30.79
N TRP A 541 -6.00 26.96 -30.34
CA TRP A 541 -6.82 27.75 -29.40
C TRP A 541 -6.13 27.98 -28.04
N ILE A 542 -5.24 27.08 -27.60
CA ILE A 542 -4.46 27.26 -26.36
C ILE A 542 -3.20 28.07 -26.64
N SER A 543 -2.41 27.67 -27.64
CA SER A 543 -1.10 28.27 -27.93
C SER A 543 -1.20 29.76 -28.30
N ALA A 544 -2.29 30.16 -28.97
CA ALA A 544 -2.55 31.54 -29.33
C ALA A 544 -2.69 32.47 -28.10
N HIS A 545 -3.04 31.93 -26.94
CA HIS A 545 -3.42 32.71 -25.76
C HIS A 545 -2.51 32.52 -24.54
N ILE A 546 -1.42 31.73 -24.59
CA ILE A 546 -0.58 31.38 -23.41
C ILE A 546 -0.14 32.61 -22.60
N GLY A 547 0.13 33.75 -23.24
CA GLY A 547 0.50 35.00 -22.57
C GLY A 547 -0.62 35.71 -21.81
N ASN A 548 -1.88 35.30 -21.98
CA ASN A 548 -3.07 35.89 -21.36
C ASN A 548 -4.24 34.89 -21.24
N LEU A 549 -3.96 33.63 -20.89
CA LEU A 549 -5.01 32.62 -20.69
C LEU A 549 -5.91 33.06 -19.54
N ASN A 550 -7.22 32.91 -19.72
CA ASN A 550 -8.15 32.96 -18.59
C ASN A 550 -7.98 31.72 -17.70
N ALA A 551 -8.68 31.69 -16.55
CA ALA A 551 -8.59 30.58 -15.60
C ALA A 551 -8.95 29.21 -16.21
N LEU A 552 -9.91 29.18 -17.14
CA LEU A 552 -10.27 27.97 -17.88
C LEU A 552 -9.10 27.50 -18.77
N GLY A 553 -8.57 28.39 -19.60
CA GLY A 553 -7.48 28.10 -20.53
C GLY A 553 -6.24 27.59 -19.80
N MET A 554 -5.89 28.19 -18.65
CA MET A 554 -4.78 27.72 -17.83
C MET A 554 -5.04 26.33 -17.24
N THR A 555 -6.27 26.07 -16.77
CA THR A 555 -6.66 24.73 -16.30
C THR A 555 -6.55 23.70 -17.42
N VAL A 556 -7.02 24.02 -18.63
CA VAL A 556 -6.99 23.09 -19.76
C VAL A 556 -5.54 22.82 -20.19
N LEU A 557 -4.70 23.85 -20.26
CA LEU A 557 -3.26 23.70 -20.53
C LEU A 557 -2.61 22.74 -19.54
N ASP A 558 -2.81 22.95 -18.24
CA ASP A 558 -2.26 22.09 -17.18
C ASP A 558 -2.76 20.64 -17.30
N ASN A 559 -4.07 20.46 -17.52
CA ASN A 559 -4.67 19.15 -17.70
C ASN A 559 -4.09 18.37 -18.88
N VAL A 560 -3.84 19.01 -20.03
CA VAL A 560 -3.39 18.32 -21.26
C VAL A 560 -1.88 18.29 -21.43
N ALA A 561 -1.11 19.04 -20.65
CA ALA A 561 0.34 19.05 -20.70
C ALA A 561 0.99 17.66 -20.55
N PRO A 562 0.48 16.72 -19.72
CA PRO A 562 0.97 15.34 -19.68
C PRO A 562 0.86 14.60 -21.01
N VAL A 563 -0.08 14.96 -21.90
CA VAL A 563 -0.26 14.27 -23.18
C VAL A 563 0.93 14.55 -24.10
N ASN A 564 1.30 15.82 -24.26
CA ASN A 564 2.45 16.25 -25.06
C ASN A 564 3.30 17.29 -24.33
N PRO A 565 4.22 16.84 -23.44
CA PRO A 565 5.04 17.75 -22.62
C PRO A 565 5.94 18.64 -23.46
N GLY A 566 6.54 18.08 -24.53
CA GLY A 566 7.43 18.80 -25.43
C GLY A 566 6.71 19.88 -26.24
N ALA A 567 5.50 19.60 -26.75
CA ALA A 567 4.69 20.62 -27.41
C ALA A 567 4.31 21.74 -26.43
N THR A 568 3.88 21.38 -25.22
CA THR A 568 3.57 22.35 -24.16
C THR A 568 4.73 23.30 -23.88
N LEU A 569 5.93 22.75 -23.69
CA LEU A 569 7.14 23.54 -23.43
C LEU A 569 7.49 24.47 -24.59
N ARG A 570 7.39 23.98 -25.84
CA ARG A 570 7.60 24.81 -27.04
C ARG A 570 6.57 25.93 -27.17
N SER A 571 5.30 25.68 -26.85
CA SER A 571 4.26 26.70 -26.92
C SER A 571 4.49 27.80 -25.88
N VAL A 572 4.94 27.46 -24.66
CA VAL A 572 5.32 28.46 -23.64
C VAL A 572 6.53 29.28 -24.09
N GLN A 573 7.56 28.63 -24.65
CA GLN A 573 8.73 29.32 -25.19
C GLN A 573 8.35 30.29 -26.31
N ALA A 574 7.56 29.85 -27.29
CA ALA A 574 7.12 30.68 -28.40
C ALA A 574 6.28 31.88 -27.93
N ALA A 575 5.43 31.70 -26.91
CA ALA A 575 4.67 32.79 -26.32
C ALA A 575 5.58 33.82 -25.62
N ALA A 576 6.62 33.36 -24.94
CA ALA A 576 7.61 34.23 -24.32
C ALA A 576 8.43 35.00 -25.36
N ASP A 577 8.84 34.36 -26.46
CA ASP A 577 9.63 35.00 -27.52
C ASP A 577 8.82 36.07 -28.27
N ARG A 578 7.50 35.90 -28.38
CA ARG A 578 6.60 36.86 -29.05
C ARG A 578 6.25 38.09 -28.19
N ARG A 579 6.30 37.99 -26.86
CA ARG A 579 5.88 39.06 -25.94
C ARG A 579 7.03 39.49 -25.03
N PRO A 580 7.62 40.69 -25.23
CA PRO A 580 8.75 41.18 -24.43
C PRO A 580 8.50 41.20 -22.91
N ASP A 581 7.29 41.57 -22.47
CA ASP A 581 6.93 41.67 -21.05
C ASP A 581 6.33 40.38 -20.47
N PHE A 582 6.43 39.25 -21.18
CA PHE A 582 5.83 37.97 -20.79
C PHE A 582 6.22 37.56 -19.36
N PHE A 583 7.47 37.71 -18.95
CA PHE A 583 7.90 37.28 -17.62
C PHE A 583 7.54 38.26 -16.50
N ARG A 584 7.33 39.53 -16.83
CA ARG A 584 7.04 40.59 -15.84
C ARG A 584 5.55 40.75 -15.56
N GLU A 585 4.72 40.61 -16.59
CA GLU A 585 3.29 40.94 -16.54
C GLU A 585 2.34 39.74 -16.66
N ASN A 586 2.85 38.51 -16.71
CA ASN A 586 1.99 37.35 -16.87
C ASN A 586 1.25 37.00 -15.57
N VAL A 587 -0.07 37.17 -15.63
CA VAL A 587 -1.02 36.92 -14.55
C VAL A 587 -1.03 35.46 -14.05
N ASN A 588 -0.63 34.51 -14.90
CA ASN A 588 -0.57 33.07 -14.59
C ASN A 588 0.86 32.61 -14.26
N SER A 589 1.75 33.51 -13.83
CA SER A 589 3.17 33.18 -13.60
C SER A 589 3.37 32.02 -12.60
N THR A 590 2.56 31.95 -11.54
CA THR A 590 2.64 30.89 -10.52
C THR A 590 2.28 29.51 -11.10
N GLU A 591 1.17 29.43 -11.83
CA GLU A 591 0.68 28.20 -12.46
C GLU A 591 1.63 27.74 -13.57
N LEU A 592 2.12 28.66 -14.41
CA LEU A 592 3.08 28.36 -15.46
C LEU A 592 4.40 27.86 -14.89
N VAL A 593 4.90 28.44 -13.79
CA VAL A 593 6.14 27.99 -13.16
C VAL A 593 5.97 26.59 -12.55
N LYS A 594 4.84 26.30 -11.91
CA LYS A 594 4.54 24.93 -11.43
C LYS A 594 4.50 23.93 -12.58
N LEU A 595 3.86 24.30 -13.69
CA LEU A 595 3.81 23.47 -14.90
C LEU A 595 5.21 23.25 -15.50
N LEU A 596 6.01 24.31 -15.65
CA LEU A 596 7.39 24.23 -16.14
C LEU A 596 8.25 23.33 -15.25
N ARG A 597 8.06 23.37 -13.93
CA ARG A 597 8.73 22.44 -13.01
C ARG A 597 8.37 20.99 -13.34
N SER A 598 7.09 20.70 -13.58
CA SER A 598 6.64 19.37 -14.01
C SER A 598 7.19 18.98 -15.39
N LEU A 599 7.42 19.93 -16.30
CA LEU A 599 8.03 19.70 -17.61
C LEU A 599 9.55 19.48 -17.54
N ALA A 600 10.21 19.97 -16.49
CA ALA A 600 11.64 19.77 -16.24
C ALA A 600 12.00 18.35 -15.78
N TYR A 601 11.01 17.45 -15.63
CA TYR A 601 11.21 16.08 -15.15
C TYR A 601 12.21 15.29 -16.02
N ASP A 602 12.02 15.29 -17.33
CA ASP A 602 12.91 14.61 -18.27
C ASP A 602 14.19 15.42 -18.48
N ALA A 603 15.34 14.77 -18.41
CA ALA A 603 16.65 15.42 -18.58
C ALA A 603 16.76 16.22 -19.90
N ALA A 604 16.14 15.73 -20.97
CA ALA A 604 16.12 16.40 -22.28
C ALA A 604 15.34 17.72 -22.29
N SER A 605 14.33 17.87 -21.43
CA SER A 605 13.49 19.08 -21.32
C SER A 605 13.98 20.05 -20.25
N PHE A 606 14.92 19.61 -19.40
CA PHE A 606 15.38 20.34 -18.22
C PHE A 606 15.89 21.74 -18.55
N ASP A 607 16.91 21.87 -19.41
CA ASP A 607 17.59 23.15 -19.70
C ASP A 607 16.62 24.24 -20.19
N GLN A 608 15.66 23.84 -21.03
CA GLN A 608 14.65 24.76 -21.56
C GLN A 608 13.64 25.15 -20.48
N ALA A 609 13.12 24.18 -19.72
CA ALA A 609 12.14 24.44 -18.67
C ALA A 609 12.74 25.27 -17.53
N VAL A 610 13.92 24.91 -17.02
CA VAL A 610 14.62 25.63 -15.95
C VAL A 610 15.08 27.01 -16.40
N GLY A 611 15.43 27.18 -17.69
CA GLY A 611 15.70 28.47 -18.30
C GLY A 611 14.49 29.42 -18.24
N LEU A 612 13.30 28.94 -18.61
CA LEU A 612 12.05 29.70 -18.53
C LEU A 612 11.67 30.05 -17.08
N ILE A 613 11.80 29.10 -16.14
CA ILE A 613 11.58 29.36 -14.71
C ILE A 613 12.55 30.44 -14.21
N GLY A 614 13.82 30.37 -14.60
CA GLY A 614 14.83 31.38 -14.27
C GLY A 614 14.42 32.77 -14.74
N GLN A 615 13.81 32.90 -15.93
CA GLN A 615 13.32 34.19 -16.41
C GLN A 615 12.17 34.76 -15.55
N PHE A 616 11.25 33.91 -15.08
CA PHE A 616 10.21 34.33 -14.11
C PHE A 616 10.77 34.67 -12.73
N ALA A 617 11.92 34.10 -12.37
CA ALA A 617 12.57 34.31 -11.08
C ALA A 617 13.47 35.56 -11.07
N ARG A 618 13.99 36.01 -12.24
CA ARG A 618 14.68 37.30 -12.38
C ARG A 618 13.74 38.42 -11.92
N SER A 619 14.16 39.21 -10.93
CA SER A 619 13.40 40.27 -10.22
C SER A 619 12.58 39.86 -8.98
N LYS A 620 12.54 38.57 -8.61
CA LYS A 620 11.90 38.11 -7.37
C LYS A 620 12.96 37.75 -6.32
N THR A 621 12.75 38.17 -5.07
CA THR A 621 13.57 37.74 -3.93
C THR A 621 13.00 36.47 -3.29
N GLU A 622 13.82 35.76 -2.51
CA GLU A 622 13.36 34.62 -1.73
C GLU A 622 12.22 35.02 -0.78
N SER A 623 11.26 34.11 -0.61
CA SER A 623 10.11 34.28 0.26
C SER A 623 9.76 32.93 0.90
N ASN A 624 8.90 32.95 1.92
CA ASN A 624 8.38 31.73 2.54
C ASN A 624 7.35 30.99 1.66
N ASN A 625 6.98 31.54 0.49
CA ASN A 625 6.03 30.91 -0.42
C ASN A 625 6.75 29.95 -1.37
N MET A 626 6.58 28.63 -1.16
CA MET A 626 7.16 27.59 -2.01
C MET A 626 6.68 27.63 -3.47
N GLY A 627 5.58 28.33 -3.75
CA GLY A 627 5.07 28.55 -5.12
C GLY A 627 5.82 29.63 -5.90
N ASP A 628 6.68 30.42 -5.26
CA ASP A 628 7.42 31.50 -5.92
C ASP A 628 8.47 30.95 -6.87
N ALA A 629 8.71 31.68 -7.96
CA ALA A 629 9.55 31.20 -9.05
C ALA A 629 10.99 30.87 -8.64
N ILE A 630 11.56 31.64 -7.70
CA ILE A 630 12.90 31.40 -7.16
C ILE A 630 12.98 30.10 -6.33
N ASN A 631 11.96 29.82 -5.51
CA ASN A 631 11.89 28.60 -4.71
C ASN A 631 11.66 27.37 -5.59
N VAL A 632 10.80 27.49 -6.60
CA VAL A 632 10.59 26.45 -7.60
C VAL A 632 11.86 26.18 -8.41
N PHE A 633 12.57 27.24 -8.84
CA PHE A 633 13.87 27.12 -9.49
C PHE A 633 14.86 26.37 -8.60
N LYS A 634 15.05 26.82 -7.36
CA LYS A 634 15.94 26.19 -6.36
C LYS A 634 15.61 24.71 -6.16
N SER A 635 14.32 24.35 -6.10
CA SER A 635 13.88 22.96 -5.88
C SER A 635 14.40 21.95 -6.90
N LEU A 636 14.72 22.39 -8.12
CA LEU A 636 15.22 21.52 -9.18
C LEU A 636 16.70 21.16 -9.02
N PHE A 637 17.42 21.75 -8.07
CA PHE A 637 18.86 21.59 -7.89
C PHE A 637 19.26 20.69 -6.72
N PHE A 638 18.31 20.17 -5.94
CA PHE A 638 18.61 19.18 -4.88
C PHE A 638 19.05 17.82 -5.43
N ILE A 639 19.94 17.14 -4.72
CA ILE A 639 20.41 15.77 -5.06
C ILE A 639 19.27 14.74 -5.03
N VAL A 640 18.24 14.95 -4.22
CA VAL A 640 17.06 14.08 -4.13
C VAL A 640 15.79 14.94 -4.05
N LEU A 641 14.63 14.35 -4.40
CA LEU A 641 13.32 15.03 -4.39
C LEU A 641 13.23 16.26 -5.30
N SER A 642 14.17 16.42 -6.25
CA SER A 642 14.17 17.56 -7.17
C SER A 642 13.04 17.50 -8.19
N GLY A 643 12.50 16.31 -8.46
CA GLY A 643 11.50 16.10 -9.50
C GLY A 643 12.06 16.21 -10.92
N THR A 644 13.37 16.01 -11.10
CA THR A 644 14.04 15.97 -12.41
C THR A 644 15.15 14.92 -12.46
N HIS A 645 15.27 14.24 -13.60
CA HIS A 645 16.34 13.28 -13.91
C HIS A 645 17.60 13.95 -14.50
N ALA A 646 17.64 15.29 -14.62
CA ALA A 646 18.84 16.01 -15.01
C ALA A 646 20.01 15.68 -14.07
N SER A 647 21.17 15.36 -14.64
CA SER A 647 22.36 14.96 -13.87
C SER A 647 23.00 16.15 -13.15
N ALA A 648 23.87 15.86 -12.17
CA ALA A 648 24.66 16.90 -11.49
C ALA A 648 25.47 17.74 -12.48
N GLU A 649 26.08 17.07 -13.47
CA GLU A 649 26.87 17.72 -14.52
C GLU A 649 26.02 18.64 -15.39
N GLN A 650 24.85 18.18 -15.84
CA GLN A 650 23.93 18.99 -16.63
C GLN A 650 23.50 20.25 -15.86
N ARG A 651 23.13 20.09 -14.59
CA ARG A 651 22.77 21.22 -13.70
C ARG A 651 23.95 22.18 -13.53
N ALA A 652 25.16 21.67 -13.32
CA ALA A 652 26.36 22.49 -13.20
C ALA A 652 26.69 23.25 -14.49
N VAL A 653 26.57 22.62 -15.66
CA VAL A 653 26.75 23.28 -16.97
C VAL A 653 25.74 24.41 -17.15
N PHE A 654 24.48 24.18 -16.79
CA PHE A 654 23.45 25.23 -16.83
C PHE A 654 23.84 26.42 -15.95
N LEU A 655 24.29 26.18 -14.71
CA LEU A 655 24.69 27.25 -13.79
C LEU A 655 25.95 28.00 -14.25
N ARG A 656 26.93 27.33 -14.87
CA ARG A 656 28.09 27.99 -15.50
C ARG A 656 27.65 28.95 -16.60
N LYS A 657 26.74 28.50 -17.48
CA LYS A 657 26.20 29.34 -18.56
C LYS A 657 25.45 30.54 -18.00
N LEU A 658 24.66 30.34 -16.94
CA LEU A 658 23.91 31.40 -16.28
C LEU A 658 24.83 32.42 -15.60
N ALA A 659 25.87 31.97 -14.90
CA ALA A 659 26.87 32.84 -14.27
C ALA A 659 27.69 33.64 -15.30
N GLY A 660 27.96 33.06 -16.47
CA GLY A 660 28.67 33.71 -17.58
C GLY A 660 27.85 34.79 -18.31
N SER A 661 26.56 34.96 -18.02
CA SER A 661 25.70 35.96 -18.69
C SER A 661 26.06 37.41 -18.33
N GLY A 662 26.73 37.62 -17.19
CA GLY A 662 27.09 38.93 -16.66
C GLY A 662 25.93 39.75 -16.08
N ARG A 663 24.70 39.20 -16.04
CA ARG A 663 23.51 39.88 -15.51
C ARG A 663 23.47 39.82 -13.99
N SER A 664 23.22 40.95 -13.33
CA SER A 664 23.14 41.00 -11.87
C SER A 664 21.99 40.16 -11.31
N GLU A 665 20.88 40.04 -12.05
CA GLU A 665 19.70 39.27 -11.64
C GLU A 665 19.96 37.76 -11.64
N ASP A 666 20.91 37.29 -12.45
CA ASP A 666 21.27 35.87 -12.54
C ASP A 666 22.12 35.43 -11.34
N ARG A 667 22.80 36.36 -10.66
CA ARG A 667 23.67 36.07 -9.53
C ARG A 667 22.92 35.38 -8.39
N GLN A 668 21.74 35.89 -8.04
CA GLN A 668 20.93 35.31 -6.96
C GLN A 668 20.46 33.89 -7.30
N LEU A 669 20.07 33.65 -8.56
CA LEU A 669 19.62 32.32 -9.01
C LEU A 669 20.76 31.30 -8.94
N VAL A 670 21.95 31.67 -9.41
CA VAL A 670 23.13 30.79 -9.36
C VAL A 670 23.47 30.43 -7.92
N LEU A 671 23.47 31.40 -7.00
CA LEU A 671 23.76 31.14 -5.59
C LEU A 671 22.68 30.27 -4.93
N ALA A 672 21.40 30.57 -5.15
CA ALA A 672 20.29 29.77 -4.60
C ALA A 672 20.32 28.31 -5.10
N ALA A 673 20.62 28.09 -6.38
CA ALA A 673 20.76 26.75 -6.94
C ALA A 673 22.01 26.03 -6.43
N LEU A 674 23.15 26.71 -6.32
CA LEU A 674 24.37 26.13 -5.74
C LEU A 674 24.15 25.69 -4.29
N ASP A 675 23.45 26.50 -3.50
CA ASP A 675 23.07 26.18 -2.12
C ASP A 675 22.30 24.85 -2.06
N ALA A 676 21.28 24.71 -2.92
CA ALA A 676 20.52 23.46 -3.04
C ALA A 676 21.37 22.27 -3.51
N MET A 677 22.37 22.49 -4.36
CA MET A 677 23.27 21.42 -4.80
C MET A 677 24.24 20.96 -3.69
N LEU A 678 24.56 21.85 -2.74
CA LEU A 678 25.45 21.57 -1.59
C LEU A 678 24.73 20.92 -0.41
N GLU A 679 23.40 20.94 -0.37
CA GLU A 679 22.62 20.35 0.73
C GLU A 679 22.87 18.84 0.84
N CYS A 680 23.14 18.37 2.07
CA CYS A 680 23.57 16.98 2.34
C CYS A 680 22.55 16.17 3.15
N ASN A 681 21.61 16.81 3.86
CA ASN A 681 20.70 16.14 4.78
C ASN A 681 19.35 16.89 4.90
N HIS A 682 18.39 16.28 5.60
CA HIS A 682 17.08 16.86 5.92
C HIS A 682 16.19 17.27 4.72
N PHE A 683 16.37 16.60 3.58
CA PHE A 683 15.55 16.86 2.39
C PHE A 683 14.05 16.67 2.66
N THR A 684 13.27 17.68 2.30
CA THR A 684 11.81 17.63 2.29
C THR A 684 11.30 18.27 1.01
N SER A 685 10.10 17.88 0.57
CA SER A 685 9.47 18.47 -0.60
C SER A 685 7.96 18.51 -0.43
N SER A 686 7.37 19.65 -0.77
CA SER A 686 5.92 19.86 -0.81
C SER A 686 5.36 19.92 -2.24
N TYR A 687 6.19 19.62 -3.25
CA TYR A 687 5.79 19.68 -4.66
C TYR A 687 5.11 18.39 -5.11
N GLY A 688 4.22 18.49 -6.09
CA GLY A 688 3.65 17.32 -6.77
C GLY A 688 4.69 16.63 -7.67
N PHE A 689 4.59 15.31 -7.76
CA PHE A 689 5.45 14.47 -8.61
C PHE A 689 4.65 13.74 -9.70
N GLU A 690 3.34 13.69 -9.55
CA GLU A 690 2.38 13.13 -10.49
C GLU A 690 2.21 14.03 -11.73
N PHE A 691 1.99 13.43 -12.90
CA PHE A 691 1.76 14.17 -14.13
C PHE A 691 0.86 13.39 -15.09
N GLY A 692 -0.45 13.58 -14.92
CA GLY A 692 -1.46 12.76 -15.57
C GLY A 692 -1.30 11.29 -15.19
N ALA A 693 -1.31 10.41 -16.20
CA ALA A 693 -1.08 8.97 -16.01
C ALA A 693 0.36 8.51 -16.29
N ARG A 694 1.30 9.45 -16.50
CA ARG A 694 2.69 9.09 -16.77
C ARG A 694 3.35 8.49 -15.54
N LYS A 695 4.16 7.47 -15.75
CA LYS A 695 5.04 6.91 -14.72
C LYS A 695 6.08 7.94 -14.32
N ARG A 696 6.08 8.36 -13.05
CA ARG A 696 7.03 9.32 -12.49
C ARG A 696 7.47 8.93 -11.10
N ASP A 697 8.72 9.22 -10.81
CA ASP A 697 9.33 9.10 -9.49
C ASP A 697 9.74 10.49 -8.95
N TYR A 698 10.63 10.50 -7.97
CA TYR A 698 11.15 11.72 -7.35
C TYR A 698 12.25 12.44 -8.17
N GLY A 699 12.56 11.96 -9.37
CA GLY A 699 13.69 12.40 -10.19
C GLY A 699 14.99 11.68 -9.84
N PHE A 700 16.11 12.34 -10.11
CA PHE A 700 17.44 11.83 -9.78
C PHE A 700 17.51 11.46 -8.30
N HIS A 701 18.00 10.24 -8.03
CA HIS A 701 18.25 9.74 -6.69
C HIS A 701 19.49 8.84 -6.75
N PRO A 702 20.56 9.14 -5.99
CA PRO A 702 21.77 8.33 -6.01
C PRO A 702 21.47 6.88 -5.62
N ARG A 703 21.80 5.93 -6.50
CA ARG A 703 21.56 4.50 -6.24
C ARG A 703 22.63 3.86 -5.36
N ASN A 704 23.78 4.51 -5.28
CA ASN A 704 24.95 4.03 -4.55
C ASN A 704 25.85 5.23 -4.17
N ARG A 705 26.83 4.96 -3.29
CA ARG A 705 27.79 5.98 -2.84
C ARG A 705 28.60 6.59 -3.99
N THR A 706 28.86 5.86 -5.06
CA THR A 706 29.63 6.37 -6.20
C THR A 706 28.87 7.47 -6.94
N GLU A 707 27.56 7.28 -7.17
CA GLU A 707 26.70 8.31 -7.76
C GLU A 707 26.58 9.55 -6.86
N GLN A 708 26.49 9.35 -5.53
CA GLN A 708 26.52 10.44 -4.57
C GLN A 708 27.86 11.20 -4.63
N PHE A 709 28.99 10.50 -4.66
CA PHE A 709 30.31 11.11 -4.80
C PHE A 709 30.44 11.88 -6.11
N ASN A 710 29.94 11.32 -7.22
CA ASN A 710 29.96 11.98 -8.52
C ASN A 710 29.09 13.24 -8.56
N TRP A 711 27.96 13.24 -7.83
CA TRP A 711 27.17 14.45 -7.61
C TRP A 711 28.04 15.54 -6.97
N PHE A 712 28.58 15.28 -5.78
CA PHE A 712 29.33 16.30 -5.04
C PHE A 712 30.65 16.69 -5.73
N ARG A 713 31.32 15.79 -6.46
CA ARG A 713 32.46 16.15 -7.32
C ARG A 713 32.08 17.19 -8.39
N SER A 714 30.90 17.01 -9.01
CA SER A 714 30.39 17.98 -9.98
C SER A 714 30.09 19.33 -9.33
N VAL A 715 29.54 19.32 -8.11
CA VAL A 715 29.29 20.53 -7.31
C VAL A 715 30.60 21.21 -6.91
N LEU A 716 31.61 20.46 -6.45
CA LEU A 716 32.93 20.98 -6.10
C LEU A 716 33.64 21.60 -7.30
N SER A 717 33.56 20.97 -8.47
CA SER A 717 34.03 21.55 -9.73
C SER A 717 33.31 22.86 -10.05
N LEU A 718 31.99 22.90 -9.90
CA LEU A 718 31.22 24.13 -10.09
C LEU A 718 31.63 25.23 -9.09
N CYS A 719 31.87 24.89 -7.82
CA CYS A 719 32.36 25.83 -6.81
C CYS A 719 33.71 26.45 -7.22
N MET A 720 34.64 25.63 -7.74
CA MET A 720 35.93 26.13 -8.24
C MET A 720 35.73 27.13 -9.38
N ASP A 721 34.92 26.78 -10.37
CA ASP A 721 34.66 27.63 -11.54
C ASP A 721 33.98 28.95 -11.16
N LEU A 722 32.94 28.89 -10.31
CA LEU A 722 32.24 30.08 -9.84
C LEU A 722 33.13 30.95 -8.94
N SER A 723 33.98 30.35 -8.10
CA SER A 723 34.88 31.12 -7.23
C SER A 723 35.94 31.92 -7.99
N ALA A 724 36.28 31.49 -9.22
CA ALA A 724 37.17 32.22 -10.10
C ALA A 724 36.55 33.54 -10.59
N LEU A 725 35.23 33.64 -10.63
CA LEU A 725 34.50 34.85 -11.00
C LEU A 725 34.42 35.82 -9.80
N PRO A 726 34.91 37.07 -9.91
CA PRO A 726 34.91 38.02 -8.80
C PRO A 726 33.52 38.26 -8.17
N ALA A 727 32.46 38.22 -8.98
CA ALA A 727 31.08 38.45 -8.54
C ALA A 727 30.53 37.35 -7.61
N PHE A 728 31.10 36.15 -7.64
CA PHE A 728 30.63 34.98 -6.90
C PHE A 728 31.63 34.49 -5.84
N ARG A 729 32.91 34.88 -5.98
CA ARG A 729 34.03 34.41 -5.16
C ARG A 729 33.73 34.34 -3.67
N ARG A 730 33.24 35.43 -3.09
CA ARG A 730 33.01 35.53 -1.65
C ARG A 730 31.89 34.58 -1.19
N ASP A 731 30.73 34.62 -1.85
CA ASP A 731 29.56 33.85 -1.41
C ASP A 731 29.79 32.35 -1.58
N VAL A 732 30.36 31.92 -2.72
CA VAL A 732 30.66 30.50 -2.98
C VAL A 732 31.63 29.94 -1.95
N ARG A 733 32.70 30.69 -1.62
CA ARG A 733 33.67 30.31 -0.58
C ARG A 733 33.02 30.22 0.80
N SER A 734 32.11 31.14 1.12
CA SER A 734 31.37 31.13 2.38
C SER A 734 30.42 29.92 2.47
N MET A 735 29.68 29.62 1.41
CA MET A 735 28.74 28.49 1.35
C MET A 735 29.46 27.14 1.44
N LEU A 736 30.59 26.98 0.74
CA LEU A 736 31.37 25.75 0.84
C LEU A 736 31.96 25.58 2.25
N ALA A 737 32.37 26.67 2.90
CA ALA A 737 32.90 26.63 4.26
C ALA A 737 31.83 26.21 5.28
N SER A 738 30.61 26.74 5.19
CA SER A 738 29.51 26.36 6.11
C SER A 738 29.06 24.92 5.91
N GLN A 739 29.13 24.41 4.68
CA GLN A 739 28.78 23.02 4.34
C GLN A 739 29.94 22.02 4.51
N PHE A 740 31.17 22.49 4.75
CA PHE A 740 32.38 21.67 4.72
C PHE A 740 32.26 20.41 5.60
N ARG A 741 31.79 20.58 6.83
CA ARG A 741 31.61 19.46 7.78
C ARG A 741 30.61 18.41 7.29
N PHE A 742 29.51 18.82 6.67
CA PHE A 742 28.47 17.91 6.18
C PHE A 742 28.89 17.19 4.89
N LEU A 743 29.80 17.81 4.13
CA LEU A 743 30.40 17.20 2.94
C LEU A 743 31.40 16.11 3.32
N VAL A 744 32.01 16.16 4.52
CA VAL A 744 32.82 15.05 5.04
C VAL A 744 31.95 13.81 5.18
N GLY A 745 32.30 12.75 4.43
CA GLY A 745 31.51 11.51 4.34
C GLY A 745 30.50 11.48 3.18
N SER A 746 30.13 12.64 2.62
CA SER A 746 29.26 12.75 1.44
C SER A 746 30.03 12.76 0.12
N VAL A 747 31.34 13.05 0.17
CA VAL A 747 32.29 13.01 -0.96
C VAL A 747 33.65 12.51 -0.44
N PRO A 748 34.52 11.94 -1.30
CA PRO A 748 35.86 11.57 -0.87
C PRO A 748 36.63 12.77 -0.32
N LEU A 749 37.20 12.61 0.87
CA LEU A 749 37.87 13.69 1.60
C LEU A 749 39.01 14.33 0.80
N ASP A 750 39.71 13.54 -0.01
CA ASP A 750 40.81 14.04 -0.85
C ASP A 750 40.31 15.07 -1.89
N ASP A 751 39.08 14.91 -2.41
CA ASP A 751 38.48 15.88 -3.33
C ASP A 751 38.19 17.22 -2.64
N LEU A 752 37.75 17.19 -1.36
CA LEU A 752 37.54 18.40 -0.55
C LEU A 752 38.85 19.10 -0.21
N ILE A 753 39.89 18.33 0.12
CA ILE A 753 41.24 18.86 0.42
C ILE A 753 41.77 19.64 -0.78
N VAL A 754 41.66 19.08 -2.00
CA VAL A 754 42.11 19.76 -3.22
C VAL A 754 41.44 21.11 -3.42
N VAL A 755 40.11 21.19 -3.22
CA VAL A 755 39.37 22.46 -3.35
C VAL A 755 39.79 23.45 -2.25
N ALA A 756 39.95 22.98 -1.02
CA ALA A 756 40.34 23.81 0.11
C ALA A 756 41.74 24.42 -0.07
N GLU A 757 42.71 23.61 -0.48
CA GLU A 757 44.07 24.06 -0.80
C GLU A 757 44.07 25.07 -1.94
N LYS A 758 43.24 24.85 -2.98
CA LYS A 758 43.09 25.79 -4.08
C LYS A 758 42.57 27.14 -3.61
N PHE A 759 41.52 27.16 -2.79
CA PHE A 759 40.95 28.41 -2.24
C PHE A 759 41.95 29.14 -1.34
N ALA A 760 42.70 28.41 -0.52
CA ALA A 760 43.73 28.98 0.34
C ALA A 760 44.88 29.63 -0.45
N SER A 761 45.30 28.99 -1.55
CA SER A 761 46.36 29.51 -2.42
C SER A 761 45.97 30.82 -3.14
N ASP A 762 44.66 31.06 -3.32
CA ASP A 762 44.11 32.26 -3.96
C ASP A 762 43.59 33.25 -2.88
N GLY A 763 44.53 33.82 -2.12
CA GLY A 763 44.28 34.92 -1.18
C GLY A 763 43.84 34.51 0.22
N GLY A 764 43.99 33.25 0.62
CA GLY A 764 43.56 32.73 1.91
C GLY A 764 42.07 32.35 1.96
N TRP A 765 41.71 31.53 2.96
CA TRP A 765 40.32 31.11 3.18
C TRP A 765 39.99 30.92 4.68
N PRO A 766 39.86 32.03 5.45
CA PRO A 766 39.62 31.98 6.89
C PRO A 766 38.32 31.28 7.28
N GLU A 767 37.26 31.44 6.48
CA GLU A 767 35.98 30.75 6.70
C GLU A 767 36.14 29.23 6.52
N GLY A 768 36.92 28.81 5.52
CA GLY A 768 37.22 27.40 5.30
C GLY A 768 38.00 26.78 6.45
N TRP A 769 38.92 27.52 7.08
CA TRP A 769 39.61 27.07 8.29
C TRP A 769 38.62 26.76 9.43
N ALA A 770 37.63 27.62 9.67
CA ALA A 770 36.58 27.37 10.66
C ALA A 770 35.75 26.13 10.31
N GLY A 771 35.36 25.96 9.03
CA GLY A 771 34.65 24.78 8.54
C GLY A 771 35.44 23.48 8.74
N VAL A 772 36.75 23.49 8.45
CA VAL A 772 37.65 22.34 8.67
C VAL A 772 37.76 21.99 10.16
N ARG A 773 37.85 22.99 11.05
CA ARG A 773 37.87 22.72 12.51
C ARG A 773 36.58 22.07 13.01
N GLY A 774 35.43 22.53 12.50
CA GLY A 774 34.16 21.87 12.74
C GLY A 774 34.19 20.39 12.32
N ALA A 775 34.72 20.10 11.14
CA ALA A 775 34.88 18.75 10.62
C ALA A 775 35.86 17.89 11.44
N VAL A 776 36.99 18.43 11.91
CA VAL A 776 37.93 17.73 12.80
C VAL A 776 37.22 17.30 14.09
N ARG A 777 36.41 18.18 14.68
CA ARG A 777 35.67 17.89 15.91
C ARG A 777 34.69 16.73 15.71
N GLU A 778 33.93 16.74 14.62
CA GLU A 778 32.97 15.67 14.30
C GLU A 778 33.68 14.35 14.00
N ALA A 779 34.77 14.38 13.22
CA ALA A 779 35.57 13.18 12.93
C ALA A 779 36.19 12.57 14.21
N ARG A 780 36.62 13.40 15.17
CA ARG A 780 37.07 12.95 16.50
C ARG A 780 35.95 12.30 17.30
N GLN A 781 34.75 12.89 17.31
CA GLN A 781 33.57 12.33 17.97
C GLN A 781 33.15 10.99 17.34
N ALA A 782 33.27 10.85 16.01
CA ALA A 782 32.98 9.62 15.27
C ALA A 782 34.13 8.58 15.33
N ASN A 783 35.28 8.92 15.92
CA ASN A 783 36.47 8.07 16.04
C ASN A 783 37.11 7.66 14.68
N GLU A 784 37.05 8.54 13.68
CA GLU A 784 37.58 8.31 12.33
C GLU A 784 39.05 8.74 12.19
N LYS A 785 39.98 7.89 12.63
CA LYS A 785 41.41 8.24 12.76
C LYS A 785 42.07 8.76 11.48
N ASP A 786 41.77 8.16 10.32
CA ASP A 786 42.35 8.58 9.03
C ASP A 786 41.84 9.96 8.59
N ALA A 787 40.53 10.20 8.73
CA ALA A 787 39.91 11.48 8.42
C ALA A 787 40.45 12.59 9.34
N VAL A 788 40.60 12.32 10.64
CA VAL A 788 41.19 13.27 11.61
C VAL A 788 42.61 13.67 11.18
N ALA A 789 43.49 12.71 10.86
CA ALA A 789 44.85 13.01 10.47
C ALA A 789 44.94 13.90 9.20
N LYS A 790 44.11 13.58 8.20
CA LYS A 790 44.03 14.37 6.96
C LYS A 790 43.48 15.78 7.20
N LEU A 791 42.41 15.91 8.00
CA LEU A 791 41.78 17.19 8.32
C LEU A 791 42.67 18.09 9.20
N GLU A 792 43.39 17.54 10.17
CA GLU A 792 44.35 18.29 10.99
C GLU A 792 45.51 18.82 10.15
N THR A 793 45.99 18.02 9.19
CA THR A 793 47.01 18.46 8.22
C THR A 793 46.49 19.63 7.39
N LEU A 794 45.24 19.56 6.93
CA LEU A 794 44.59 20.66 6.20
C LEU A 794 44.38 21.90 7.08
N GLU A 795 43.94 21.73 8.33
CA GLU A 795 43.74 22.82 9.30
C GLU A 795 45.01 23.66 9.46
N VAL A 796 46.16 23.02 9.62
CA VAL A 796 47.46 23.71 9.75
C VAL A 796 47.78 24.53 8.50
N LYS A 797 47.49 24.01 7.29
CA LYS A 797 47.71 24.72 6.02
C LYS A 797 46.79 25.93 5.84
N LEU A 798 45.55 25.84 6.33
CA LEU A 798 44.54 26.90 6.19
C LEU A 798 44.63 27.99 7.27
N LYS A 799 45.48 27.81 8.28
CA LYS A 799 45.55 28.68 9.45
C LYS A 799 45.77 30.16 9.06
N PRO A 800 44.88 31.09 9.47
CA PRO A 800 45.01 32.50 9.12
C PRO A 800 46.31 33.11 9.66
N GLY A 801 47.11 33.71 8.78
CA GLY A 801 48.42 34.29 9.11
C GLY A 801 48.39 35.73 9.65
N SER A 802 47.34 36.52 9.33
CA SER A 802 47.22 37.91 9.74
C SER A 802 46.18 38.12 10.86
N LEU A 803 46.36 39.16 11.68
CA LEU A 803 45.40 39.51 12.75
C LEU A 803 44.01 39.85 12.17
N SER A 804 43.95 40.45 10.98
CA SER A 804 42.71 40.76 10.27
C SER A 804 41.96 39.50 9.82
N ASP A 805 42.67 38.50 9.30
CA ASP A 805 42.08 37.24 8.86
C ASP A 805 41.63 36.38 10.05
N ARG A 806 42.38 36.44 11.16
CA ARG A 806 41.96 35.85 12.44
C ARG A 806 40.66 36.50 12.90
N ILE A 807 40.57 37.83 12.96
CA ILE A 807 39.33 38.53 13.33
C ILE A 807 38.17 38.17 12.39
N ALA A 808 38.39 38.09 11.07
CA ALA A 808 37.37 37.69 10.10
C ALA A 808 36.82 36.29 10.39
N SER A 809 37.67 35.32 10.78
CA SER A 809 37.24 33.98 11.20
C SER A 809 36.43 33.96 12.51
N TYR A 810 36.59 34.98 13.37
CA TYR A 810 35.86 35.13 14.65
C TYR A 810 34.58 35.99 14.54
N VAL A 811 34.39 36.78 13.47
CA VAL A 811 33.39 37.87 13.40
C VAL A 811 32.35 37.74 12.27
N LEU A 812 32.51 36.86 11.29
CA LEU A 812 31.54 36.63 10.20
C LEU A 812 31.26 35.11 10.09
N PRO A 813 30.02 34.56 10.04
CA PRO A 813 28.63 35.06 10.22
C PRO A 813 27.84 34.32 11.37
N PRO A 814 26.52 34.57 11.59
CA PRO A 814 25.70 34.05 12.72
C PRO A 814 25.53 32.52 12.84
N GLU A 815 26.13 31.75 11.93
CA GLU A 815 25.92 30.30 11.75
C GLU A 815 26.93 29.43 12.52
N TRP A 816 27.95 30.04 13.15
CA TRP A 816 29.01 29.33 13.87
C TRP A 816 28.86 29.51 15.38
N GLY A 817 28.95 28.40 16.13
CA GLY A 817 28.99 28.45 17.58
C GLY A 817 30.33 29.01 18.06
N THR A 818 30.36 29.67 19.22
CA THR A 818 31.59 30.14 19.89
C THR A 818 32.64 29.03 20.11
N LEU A 819 32.20 27.77 20.10
CA LEU A 819 33.02 26.56 20.19
C LEU A 819 33.73 26.18 18.87
N ASP A 820 33.28 26.67 17.72
CA ASP A 820 33.85 26.34 16.39
C ASP A 820 35.13 27.13 16.12
N VAL A 821 35.34 28.27 16.81
CA VAL A 821 36.44 29.21 16.53
C VAL A 821 37.45 29.33 17.69
N ALA A 822 37.09 28.94 18.93
CA ALA A 822 37.98 29.07 20.08
C ALA A 822 39.28 28.24 19.95
N GLU A 823 40.46 28.87 20.08
CA GLU A 823 41.77 28.19 20.21
C GLU A 823 41.93 27.62 21.64
N ILE A 824 41.08 26.66 22.06
CA ILE A 824 41.17 26.06 23.40
C ILE A 824 40.98 24.54 23.31
N ASP A 825 42.02 23.82 23.73
CA ASP A 825 42.05 22.36 23.88
C ASP A 825 41.03 21.93 24.95
N LEU A 826 40.02 21.15 24.56
CA LEU A 826 38.88 20.76 25.40
C LEU A 826 39.21 19.50 26.21
N GLY A 827 39.81 19.67 27.39
CA GLY A 827 40.13 18.58 28.30
C GLY A 827 39.50 18.64 29.70
N ASP A 828 38.77 19.70 30.10
CA ASP A 828 38.34 19.81 31.51
C ASP A 828 37.13 20.75 31.72
N GLU A 829 35.91 20.18 31.77
CA GLU A 829 34.63 20.92 31.94
C GLU A 829 34.53 21.71 33.25
N LYS A 830 35.42 21.51 34.23
CA LYS A 830 35.39 22.24 35.51
C LYS A 830 36.14 23.58 35.52
N LYS A 831 36.86 23.95 34.46
CA LYS A 831 37.55 25.26 34.37
C LYS A 831 36.68 26.40 33.79
N TYR A 832 35.43 26.13 33.40
CA TYR A 832 34.59 27.08 32.65
C TYR A 832 33.80 28.10 33.50
N GLU A 833 33.81 28.04 34.83
CA GLU A 833 33.14 29.09 35.63
C GLU A 833 33.97 30.36 35.79
N ALA A 834 35.31 30.27 35.81
CA ALA A 834 36.18 31.40 36.08
C ALA A 834 36.40 32.34 34.87
N PRO A 835 36.63 31.84 33.63
CA PRO A 835 36.83 32.68 32.45
C PRO A 835 35.54 33.34 31.98
N THR A 836 34.40 32.65 32.09
CA THR A 836 33.07 33.16 31.67
C THR A 836 32.65 34.33 32.55
N LYS A 837 32.89 34.26 33.87
CA LYS A 837 32.75 35.38 34.80
C LYS A 837 33.73 36.54 34.50
N GLN A 838 34.93 36.24 34.02
CA GLN A 838 35.94 37.25 33.65
C GLN A 838 35.55 38.00 32.36
N VAL A 839 34.97 37.32 31.37
CA VAL A 839 34.48 37.91 30.12
C VAL A 839 33.25 38.77 30.38
N GLU A 840 32.30 38.32 31.20
CA GLU A 840 31.16 39.15 31.64
C GLU A 840 31.63 40.40 32.41
N LYS A 841 32.64 40.26 33.27
CA LYS A 841 33.23 41.39 34.02
C LYS A 841 33.92 42.40 33.09
N ASN A 842 34.57 41.92 32.03
CA ASN A 842 35.21 42.76 31.01
C ASN A 842 34.20 43.44 30.07
N MET A 843 33.14 42.74 29.67
CA MET A 843 32.03 43.32 28.91
C MET A 843 31.28 44.38 29.72
N ARG A 844 31.02 44.15 31.02
CA ARG A 844 30.43 45.15 31.93
C ARG A 844 31.36 46.36 32.16
N ARG A 845 32.68 46.16 32.19
CA ARG A 845 33.68 47.26 32.27
C ARG A 845 33.73 48.09 31.00
N HIS A 846 33.61 47.45 29.84
CA HIS A 846 33.56 48.13 28.55
C HIS A 846 32.27 48.97 28.43
N TRP A 847 31.12 48.39 28.77
CA TRP A 847 29.82 49.09 28.78
C TRP A 847 29.74 50.28 29.76
N ARG A 848 30.48 50.25 30.88
CA ARG A 848 30.57 51.39 31.81
C ARG A 848 31.49 52.51 31.31
N ARG A 849 32.45 52.21 30.42
CA ARG A 849 33.36 53.19 29.83
C ARG A 849 32.77 53.89 28.60
N THR A 850 31.82 53.28 27.91
CA THR A 850 31.11 53.87 26.77
C THR A 850 29.88 54.71 27.15
N ARG A 851 29.58 54.83 28.46
CA ARG A 851 28.45 55.64 29.00
C ARG A 851 28.87 56.77 29.96
N ALA A 852 30.18 57.02 30.11
CA ALA A 852 30.72 58.12 30.92
C ALA A 852 31.32 59.21 30.03
#